data_AF-A0A0T9N0D5-F1
#
_entry.id   AF-A0A0T9N0D5-F1
#
_cell.length_a   1.000
_cell.length_b   1.000
_cell.length_c   1.000
_cell.angle_alpha   90.00
_cell.angle_beta   90.00
_cell.angle_gamma   90.00
#
_symmetry.space_group_name_H-M   'P 1'
#
loop_
_entity.id
_entity.type
_entity.pdbx_description
1 polymer ?
#
loop_
_entity_poly.entity_id
_entity_poly.type
_entity_poly.pdbx_seq_one_letter_code
_entity_poly.pdbx_strand_id
1 'polypeptide(L)'
;MNSDYIGTNYTSTYAYNGIDQISPEAHLLAGGNLTPQVGTLENFWSKVSAQGEIDLSGVTLNQDGWGNAQRLIERTTSSGEWRYRTYKGNLWGTAWGPEVREHTTNQYASSLTAKTLSGSGTTINNGANPGAIAPPSGRDHTGKDLAVEFNGISLTLPNGGLYQLNTDKGHYAPDPEGKLSFDSINTPFANVDRTGLAAPDRAVSGGYLVETNPAFANLNNWRGSDYVLQQLNNDPDVIFKRLGDNAYEQRLVRDQVLALTGQAVASDYRSAQEQFEQLFAAGLEYSKTFNLALGTHLSAEQMAALTRNIVLMESRDVAGQTVLVPVVYLAGVKPGDLQANGALIAANNIELTDMQGLTNQGAIKASNDLRIDMAKDITLTSNGGLLQAGGNMQLSTLNSDIDLTGTRLNATNLQLDSGRDVILRTDSEQLSSSNGAVLRNQTLLGPLASINVSNNAAINTGRDFILQGAGLTVGKDLQVNTGGDWILNTVQSSDQISANYGYGSSTSEHIRHLGSEVNVGGALIAKVDNLTAVGANINAGTVDVQAQNINLSAATDSLHVTGESSSKRHTSSVDLYDETLRGSQLNATGDVNLQAAKDIKLSASTVETDGALKLAAGGDVTLTTQTEQHDAQRNHTGISKGLASTTTTRTEDSISQTLAVGSMLSAGSIDVSGNTIAVMGSNVVADKDITLRAKENITVGTAQQSESESHLFEQKKSGLMTTGGIGVTVGSNSQKTTDTGKSISNVGSTVGSLGGNVTLDAGNQLTIHGSEVIANKDISLQGSDVAITAAENNLSQQHTTESKQSGITVALSGAVGSAVNTAVTTAQDAKKETNGRLAALQGTKAALSGIQAVQAGQLAQAQGGDAASMVGISISLGSQKSSSQQHQEQTRVSGSTLTAGNNLTINATGKGSSANSGDILIAGSQLKAGGDTTLDAARDLLLLGAANTQKTDGSNNSSGGNIGVSLGVGSSGGGLSIFANANKSQGKEHDDGTFWSETQVDTGGTLSLHSGRDTSLIGAQASGESVKADVGRDLLLQSQQDSDNYDSKQTSISGGISVAVIGGGGVCKPEHE
;
A
#
# COMPACT_ATOMS: atom_id res chain seq x y z
N MET A 1 -18.92 -25.07 3.60
CA MET A 1 -18.97 -26.54 3.46
C MET A 1 -17.68 -27.11 4.05
N ASN A 2 -17.74 -28.08 4.96
CA ASN A 2 -16.54 -28.71 5.52
C ASN A 2 -16.01 -29.77 4.53
N SER A 3 -14.85 -29.51 3.92
CA SER A 3 -14.13 -30.47 3.08
C SER A 3 -12.68 -30.55 3.53
N ASP A 4 -12.12 -31.76 3.53
CA ASP A 4 -10.71 -32.01 3.84
C ASP A 4 -9.89 -31.92 2.56
N TYR A 5 -8.78 -31.18 2.59
CA TYR A 5 -7.81 -31.18 1.51
C TYR A 5 -7.15 -32.56 1.41
N ILE A 6 -7.13 -33.15 0.22
CA ILE A 6 -6.64 -34.53 -0.01
C ILE A 6 -5.44 -34.61 -0.95
N GLY A 7 -5.05 -33.51 -1.58
CA GLY A 7 -3.87 -33.46 -2.43
C GLY A 7 -4.01 -32.49 -3.60
N THR A 8 -2.91 -32.24 -4.29
CA THR A 8 -2.88 -31.40 -5.50
C THR A 8 -2.35 -32.23 -6.65
N ASN A 9 -3.09 -32.25 -7.75
CA ASN A 9 -2.58 -32.72 -9.02
C ASN A 9 -2.11 -31.48 -9.77
N TYR A 10 -0.88 -31.44 -10.26
CA TYR A 10 -0.40 -30.30 -11.05
C TYR A 10 0.46 -30.76 -12.21
N THR A 11 0.39 -29.99 -13.29
CA THR A 11 1.21 -30.10 -14.48
C THR A 11 2.06 -28.85 -14.55
N SER A 12 3.39 -29.01 -14.47
CA SER A 12 4.32 -27.93 -14.81
C SER A 12 4.90 -28.21 -16.18
N THR A 13 4.63 -27.32 -17.12
CA THR A 13 5.28 -27.33 -18.42
C THR A 13 6.52 -26.48 -18.33
N TYR A 14 7.67 -27.13 -18.46
CA TYR A 14 8.97 -26.47 -18.53
C TYR A 14 9.30 -26.23 -20.00
N ALA A 15 9.36 -24.98 -20.41
CA ALA A 15 9.94 -24.59 -21.69
C ALA A 15 11.34 -24.06 -21.41
N TYR A 16 12.34 -24.79 -21.90
CA TYR A 16 13.74 -24.41 -21.87
C TYR A 16 14.21 -24.24 -23.32
N ASN A 17 14.79 -23.08 -23.61
CA ASN A 17 15.61 -22.89 -24.80
C ASN A 17 17.04 -22.65 -24.30
N GLY A 18 17.98 -23.47 -24.74
CA GLY A 18 19.37 -23.49 -24.28
C GLY A 18 20.37 -23.49 -25.43
N ILE A 19 21.61 -23.09 -25.16
CA ILE A 19 22.72 -23.29 -26.08
C ILE A 19 23.49 -24.54 -25.65
N ASP A 20 23.54 -25.56 -26.52
CA ASP A 20 24.23 -26.83 -26.23
C ASP A 20 25.75 -26.70 -26.17
N GLN A 21 26.36 -25.91 -27.06
CA GLN A 21 27.80 -25.67 -27.13
C GLN A 21 28.10 -24.29 -27.73
N ILE A 22 29.10 -23.57 -27.20
CA ILE A 22 29.62 -22.31 -27.77
C ILE A 22 31.09 -22.50 -28.14
N SER A 23 31.49 -21.93 -29.28
CA SER A 23 32.90 -21.82 -29.66
C SER A 23 33.69 -20.97 -28.65
N PRO A 24 35.02 -21.10 -28.56
CA PRO A 24 35.82 -20.21 -27.73
C PRO A 24 35.56 -18.73 -28.04
N GLU A 25 35.55 -17.89 -26.98
CA GLU A 25 35.33 -16.44 -27.07
C GLU A 25 36.34 -15.78 -28.03
N ALA A 26 35.84 -15.02 -29.00
CA ALA A 26 36.70 -14.20 -29.86
C ALA A 26 37.23 -13.00 -29.07
N HIS A 27 38.52 -12.69 -29.20
CA HIS A 27 39.15 -11.58 -28.46
C HIS A 27 40.02 -10.68 -29.34
N LEU A 28 39.94 -9.37 -29.12
CA LEU A 28 40.78 -8.32 -29.68
C LEU A 28 41.48 -7.58 -28.54
N LEU A 29 42.79 -7.77 -28.39
CA LEU A 29 43.56 -7.26 -27.25
C LEU A 29 44.68 -6.31 -27.73
N ALA A 30 44.64 -5.04 -27.28
CA ALA A 30 45.65 -4.04 -27.55
C ALA A 30 46.45 -3.70 -26.27
N GLY A 31 47.78 -3.82 -26.35
CA GLY A 31 48.68 -3.44 -25.24
C GLY A 31 48.85 -1.92 -25.04
N GLY A 32 48.32 -1.11 -25.95
CA GLY A 32 48.32 0.35 -25.91
C GLY A 32 46.93 0.89 -26.31
N ASN A 33 46.88 1.91 -27.17
CA ASN A 33 45.62 2.43 -27.71
C ASN A 33 45.06 1.53 -28.83
N LEU A 34 43.74 1.55 -29.02
CA LEU A 34 43.03 0.91 -30.12
C LEU A 34 42.12 1.96 -30.80
N THR A 35 42.38 2.27 -32.06
CA THR A 35 41.58 3.23 -32.84
C THR A 35 40.94 2.51 -34.03
N PRO A 36 39.72 1.97 -33.88
CA PRO A 36 39.02 1.33 -34.99
C PRO A 36 38.67 2.34 -36.08
N GLN A 37 39.13 2.08 -37.31
CA GLN A 37 38.80 2.88 -38.50
C GLN A 37 37.76 2.14 -39.35
N VAL A 38 36.57 1.96 -38.78
CA VAL A 38 35.46 1.20 -39.39
C VAL A 38 34.16 1.98 -39.26
N GLY A 39 33.20 1.73 -40.16
CA GLY A 39 31.85 2.32 -40.01
C GLY A 39 31.09 1.73 -38.82
N THR A 40 31.10 0.40 -38.71
CA THR A 40 30.48 -0.33 -37.60
C THR A 40 31.49 -1.30 -36.98
N LEU A 41 31.61 -1.28 -35.65
CA LEU A 41 32.32 -2.28 -34.86
C LEU A 41 31.28 -3.20 -34.20
N GLU A 42 31.16 -4.42 -34.71
CA GLU A 42 30.24 -5.44 -34.20
C GLU A 42 30.97 -6.34 -33.18
N ASN A 43 30.47 -6.38 -31.94
CA ASN A 43 31.06 -7.12 -30.83
C ASN A 43 29.97 -7.99 -30.17
N PHE A 44 29.90 -9.27 -30.58
CA PHE A 44 28.88 -10.23 -30.17
C PHE A 44 29.54 -11.46 -29.52
N TRP A 45 29.20 -11.77 -28.27
CA TRP A 45 29.82 -12.85 -27.48
C TRP A 45 31.36 -12.83 -27.51
N SER A 46 31.95 -11.62 -27.55
CA SER A 46 33.38 -11.42 -27.73
C SER A 46 33.94 -10.32 -26.84
N LYS A 47 35.26 -10.30 -26.72
CA LYS A 47 36.01 -9.38 -25.87
C LYS A 47 36.89 -8.44 -26.67
N VAL A 48 36.73 -7.14 -26.45
CA VAL A 48 37.63 -6.11 -26.95
C VAL A 48 38.27 -5.42 -25.75
N SER A 49 39.61 -5.32 -25.72
CA SER A 49 40.34 -4.73 -24.61
C SER A 49 41.53 -3.91 -25.07
N ALA A 50 41.73 -2.73 -24.49
CA ALA A 50 42.92 -1.89 -24.68
C ALA A 50 43.48 -1.42 -23.33
N GLN A 51 44.81 -1.50 -23.14
CA GLN A 51 45.45 -0.96 -21.93
C GLN A 51 45.57 0.58 -21.95
N GLY A 52 45.40 1.19 -23.12
CA GLY A 52 45.34 2.64 -23.32
C GLY A 52 43.92 3.11 -23.65
N GLU A 53 43.83 4.02 -24.61
CA GLU A 53 42.58 4.59 -25.08
C GLU A 53 41.92 3.73 -26.18
N ILE A 54 40.60 3.59 -26.12
CA ILE A 54 39.78 3.19 -27.27
C ILE A 54 39.07 4.44 -27.78
N ASP A 55 39.37 4.88 -29.00
CA ASP A 55 38.73 6.04 -29.64
C ASP A 55 37.73 5.56 -30.69
N LEU A 56 36.44 5.76 -30.42
CA LEU A 56 35.31 5.38 -31.26
C LEU A 56 34.80 6.51 -32.16
N SER A 57 35.59 7.56 -32.40
CA SER A 57 35.15 8.71 -33.20
C SER A 57 34.63 8.30 -34.58
N GLY A 58 33.38 8.66 -34.87
CA GLY A 58 32.66 8.31 -36.11
C GLY A 58 32.27 6.83 -36.27
N VAL A 59 32.45 6.01 -35.23
CA VAL A 59 32.17 4.57 -35.25
C VAL A 59 30.77 4.28 -34.69
N THR A 60 30.05 3.35 -35.31
CA THR A 60 28.88 2.70 -34.69
C THR A 60 29.33 1.45 -33.94
N LEU A 61 29.32 1.46 -32.61
CA LEU A 61 29.56 0.27 -31.79
C LEU A 61 28.24 -0.49 -31.62
N ASN A 62 28.16 -1.68 -32.22
CA ASN A 62 27.08 -2.62 -31.97
C ASN A 62 27.57 -3.70 -31.02
N GLN A 63 27.31 -3.51 -29.73
CA GLN A 63 27.73 -4.41 -28.67
C GLN A 63 26.50 -5.09 -28.07
N ASP A 64 25.96 -6.04 -28.83
CA ASP A 64 24.82 -6.85 -28.41
C ASP A 64 25.32 -8.22 -27.92
N GLY A 65 25.01 -8.57 -26.68
CA GLY A 65 25.35 -9.87 -26.13
C GLY A 65 24.68 -11.05 -26.84
N TRP A 66 23.67 -10.85 -27.69
CA TRP A 66 22.91 -11.92 -28.36
C TRP A 66 22.71 -11.73 -29.88
N GLY A 67 22.94 -10.53 -30.40
CA GLY A 67 22.64 -10.19 -31.79
C GLY A 67 21.20 -10.57 -32.18
N ASN A 68 21.02 -11.25 -33.32
CA ASN A 68 19.70 -11.69 -33.81
C ASN A 68 19.24 -13.06 -33.24
N ALA A 69 19.90 -13.62 -32.21
CA ALA A 69 19.58 -14.94 -31.71
C ALA A 69 18.28 -14.99 -30.87
N GLN A 70 17.59 -16.15 -30.88
CA GLN A 70 16.37 -16.34 -30.10
C GLN A 70 16.65 -16.40 -28.60
N ARG A 71 15.75 -15.76 -27.83
CA ARG A 71 15.69 -15.70 -26.36
C ARG A 71 15.87 -17.09 -25.72
N LEU A 72 16.81 -17.19 -24.76
CA LEU A 72 16.83 -18.30 -23.80
C LEU A 72 15.92 -17.93 -22.62
N ILE A 73 14.98 -18.81 -22.28
CA ILE A 73 14.11 -18.66 -21.11
C ILE A 73 13.98 -20.02 -20.47
N GLU A 74 14.00 -20.03 -19.15
CA GLU A 74 13.34 -21.06 -18.37
C GLU A 74 11.95 -20.55 -18.00
N ARG A 75 10.96 -20.91 -18.81
CA ARG A 75 9.57 -20.60 -18.50
C ARG A 75 8.95 -21.83 -17.87
N THR A 76 8.58 -21.71 -16.60
CA THR A 76 7.76 -22.71 -15.93
C THR A 76 6.32 -22.20 -15.95
N THR A 77 5.46 -22.91 -16.68
CA THR A 77 4.01 -22.70 -16.62
C THR A 77 3.41 -23.82 -15.80
N SER A 78 3.02 -23.53 -14.56
CA SER A 78 2.40 -24.49 -13.66
C SER A 78 0.89 -24.29 -13.64
N SER A 79 0.13 -25.35 -13.86
CA SER A 79 -1.31 -25.38 -13.60
C SER A 79 -1.65 -26.64 -12.82
N GLY A 80 -2.75 -26.64 -12.09
CA GLY A 80 -3.13 -27.82 -11.33
C GLY A 80 -4.55 -27.75 -10.83
N GLU A 81 -4.89 -28.69 -9.96
CA GLU A 81 -6.18 -28.80 -9.31
C GLU A 81 -5.95 -29.15 -7.83
N TRP A 82 -6.39 -28.26 -6.93
CA TRP A 82 -6.51 -28.55 -5.51
C TRP A 82 -7.67 -29.53 -5.33
N ARG A 83 -7.42 -30.72 -4.78
CA ARG A 83 -8.45 -31.74 -4.59
C ARG A 83 -8.90 -31.76 -3.14
N TYR A 84 -10.21 -31.83 -2.97
CA TYR A 84 -10.89 -31.84 -1.70
C TYR A 84 -11.82 -33.04 -1.60
N ARG A 85 -11.99 -33.57 -0.39
CA ARG A 85 -12.96 -34.60 -0.05
C ARG A 85 -13.99 -34.00 0.89
N THR A 86 -15.24 -34.02 0.47
CA THR A 86 -16.35 -33.62 1.36
C THR A 86 -16.50 -34.62 2.51
N TYR A 87 -17.14 -34.21 3.61
CA TYR A 87 -17.53 -35.11 4.71
C TYR A 87 -18.39 -36.33 4.28
N LYS A 88 -18.99 -36.30 3.07
CA LYS A 88 -19.74 -37.42 2.45
C LYS A 88 -18.87 -38.33 1.57
N GLY A 89 -17.56 -38.10 1.49
CA GLY A 89 -16.62 -38.88 0.69
C GLY A 89 -16.55 -38.48 -0.80
N ASN A 90 -17.38 -37.55 -1.28
CA ASN A 90 -17.29 -37.05 -2.65
C ASN A 90 -16.02 -36.23 -2.86
N LEU A 91 -15.36 -36.47 -3.99
CA LEU A 91 -14.19 -35.73 -4.45
C LEU A 91 -14.65 -34.53 -5.28
N TRP A 92 -14.08 -33.36 -5.02
CA TRP A 92 -14.20 -32.18 -5.88
C TRP A 92 -12.84 -31.48 -5.94
N GLY A 93 -12.63 -30.61 -6.92
CA GLY A 93 -11.38 -29.87 -7.00
C GLY A 93 -11.55 -28.48 -7.59
N THR A 94 -10.53 -27.65 -7.33
CA THR A 94 -10.43 -26.28 -7.83
C THR A 94 -9.17 -26.18 -8.67
N ALA A 95 -9.34 -25.92 -9.96
CA ALA A 95 -8.22 -25.69 -10.85
C ALA A 95 -7.49 -24.39 -10.46
N TRP A 96 -6.17 -24.39 -10.50
CA TRP A 96 -5.31 -23.23 -10.30
C TRP A 96 -4.33 -23.09 -11.47
N GLY A 97 -3.80 -21.88 -11.63
CA GLY A 97 -2.91 -21.51 -12.73
C GLY A 97 -3.64 -21.17 -14.03
N PRO A 98 -2.89 -20.86 -15.11
CA PRO A 98 -1.43 -21.01 -15.19
C PRO A 98 -0.68 -19.99 -14.31
N GLU A 99 0.21 -20.47 -13.45
CA GLU A 99 1.25 -19.67 -12.81
C GLU A 99 2.45 -19.69 -13.74
N VAL A 100 2.84 -18.53 -14.27
CA VAL A 100 4.00 -18.40 -15.14
C VAL A 100 5.14 -17.82 -14.31
N ARG A 101 6.25 -18.55 -14.25
CA ARG A 101 7.53 -18.06 -13.74
C ARG A 101 8.53 -18.06 -14.88
N GLU A 102 9.24 -16.96 -15.03
CA GLU A 102 10.35 -16.86 -15.96
C GLU A 102 11.65 -16.67 -15.16
N HIS A 103 12.66 -17.48 -15.49
CA HIS A 103 14.02 -17.32 -15.02
C HIS A 103 14.92 -17.05 -16.22
N THR A 104 15.85 -16.11 -16.07
CA THR A 104 16.88 -15.84 -17.07
C THR A 104 18.03 -16.80 -16.93
N THR A 105 18.56 -17.25 -18.08
CA THR A 105 19.75 -18.09 -18.14
C THR A 105 20.96 -17.21 -18.50
N ASN A 106 21.79 -16.89 -17.50
CA ASN A 106 22.82 -15.84 -17.58
C ASN A 106 24.20 -16.38 -18.01
N GLN A 107 24.43 -16.70 -19.29
CA GLN A 107 25.68 -17.40 -19.62
C GLN A 107 26.63 -16.71 -20.61
N TYR A 108 26.21 -15.74 -21.44
CA TYR A 108 27.09 -15.21 -22.49
C TYR A 108 26.90 -13.70 -22.75
N ALA A 109 27.97 -12.90 -22.64
CA ALA A 109 27.94 -11.44 -22.81
C ALA A 109 29.21 -10.89 -23.48
N SER A 110 29.05 -9.90 -24.37
CA SER A 110 30.17 -9.18 -25.02
C SER A 110 30.78 -8.15 -24.07
N SER A 111 32.11 -7.95 -24.13
CA SER A 111 32.80 -6.93 -23.35
C SER A 111 33.66 -5.99 -24.20
N LEU A 112 33.69 -4.71 -23.83
CA LEU A 112 34.59 -3.67 -24.34
C LEU A 112 35.25 -2.98 -23.15
N THR A 113 36.58 -3.08 -23.04
CA THR A 113 37.32 -2.65 -21.85
C THR A 113 38.49 -1.76 -22.21
N ALA A 114 38.69 -0.64 -21.51
CA ALA A 114 39.77 0.32 -21.81
C ALA A 114 40.33 0.98 -20.54
N LYS A 115 41.45 1.69 -20.64
CA LYS A 115 41.80 2.71 -19.64
C LYS A 115 40.93 3.94 -19.82
N THR A 116 40.81 4.42 -21.05
CA THR A 116 39.91 5.51 -21.44
C THR A 116 39.11 5.06 -22.66
N LEU A 117 37.81 5.30 -22.66
CA LEU A 117 36.97 5.20 -23.84
C LEU A 117 36.59 6.61 -24.28
N SER A 118 36.89 6.98 -25.51
CA SER A 118 36.58 8.29 -26.06
C SER A 118 35.87 8.18 -27.41
N GLY A 119 35.23 9.26 -27.85
CA GLY A 119 34.65 9.33 -29.20
C GLY A 119 33.84 10.60 -29.46
N SER A 120 33.84 11.05 -30.71
CA SER A 120 32.96 12.10 -31.22
C SER A 120 32.12 11.57 -32.40
N GLY A 121 30.82 11.89 -32.46
CA GLY A 121 29.98 11.43 -33.57
C GLY A 121 29.69 9.93 -33.55
N THR A 122 29.89 9.28 -32.40
CA THR A 122 29.76 7.83 -32.20
C THR A 122 28.29 7.44 -31.98
N THR A 123 27.91 6.22 -32.37
CA THR A 123 26.64 5.58 -31.99
C THR A 123 26.93 4.33 -31.18
N ILE A 124 26.30 4.15 -30.03
CA ILE A 124 26.48 2.96 -29.18
C ILE A 124 25.14 2.24 -29.00
N ASN A 125 25.13 0.95 -29.38
CA ASN A 125 24.07 0.00 -29.04
C ASN A 125 24.66 -1.02 -28.08
N ASN A 126 24.48 -0.81 -26.78
CA ASN A 126 24.94 -1.72 -25.73
C ASN A 126 23.77 -2.62 -25.29
N GLY A 127 23.53 -3.66 -26.09
CA GLY A 127 22.38 -4.54 -25.95
C GLY A 127 22.50 -5.52 -24.79
N ALA A 128 21.37 -5.79 -24.17
CA ALA A 128 21.14 -6.90 -23.26
C ALA A 128 19.91 -7.65 -23.75
N ASN A 129 19.69 -8.86 -23.25
CA ASN A 129 18.42 -9.52 -23.49
C ASN A 129 17.31 -8.68 -22.80
N PRO A 130 16.26 -8.21 -23.51
CA PRO A 130 15.14 -7.52 -22.89
C PRO A 130 14.42 -8.49 -21.95
N GLY A 131 14.36 -8.17 -20.65
CA GLY A 131 13.52 -8.89 -19.70
C GLY A 131 14.22 -9.76 -18.66
N ALA A 132 15.38 -9.36 -18.14
CA ALA A 132 15.91 -9.91 -16.88
C ALA A 132 15.14 -9.44 -15.65
N ILE A 133 13.85 -9.75 -15.67
CA ILE A 133 12.87 -9.47 -14.63
C ILE A 133 12.70 -10.78 -13.86
N ALA A 134 13.42 -10.93 -12.75
CA ALA A 134 12.97 -11.89 -11.75
C ALA A 134 11.86 -11.19 -10.94
N PRO A 135 10.58 -11.64 -11.00
CA PRO A 135 9.62 -11.26 -9.99
C PRO A 135 10.11 -11.73 -8.61
N PRO A 136 9.71 -11.07 -7.50
CA PRO A 136 10.10 -11.46 -6.15
C PRO A 136 9.85 -12.96 -5.94
N SER A 137 10.90 -13.69 -5.57
CA SER A 137 10.82 -15.11 -5.22
C SER A 137 10.24 -15.25 -3.81
N GLY A 138 8.93 -15.05 -3.67
CA GLY A 138 8.22 -15.25 -2.41
C GLY A 138 6.73 -15.50 -2.66
N ARG A 139 6.27 -16.71 -2.38
CA ARG A 139 4.83 -16.97 -2.18
C ARG A 139 4.51 -16.55 -0.75
N ASP A 140 3.81 -15.44 -0.57
CA ASP A 140 2.92 -15.32 0.56
C ASP A 140 1.49 -15.18 0.04
N HIS A 141 0.68 -16.20 0.32
CA HIS A 141 -0.76 -16.22 0.01
C HIS A 141 -1.57 -15.69 1.20
N THR A 142 -0.98 -14.85 2.04
CA THR A 142 -1.68 -14.15 3.10
C THR A 142 -1.56 -12.66 2.86
N GLY A 143 -2.69 -11.95 2.80
CA GLY A 143 -2.74 -10.50 2.64
C GLY A 143 -2.20 -9.77 3.88
N LYS A 144 -0.89 -9.87 4.13
CA LYS A 144 -0.15 -9.10 5.12
C LYS A 144 1.13 -8.55 4.50
N ASP A 145 1.20 -7.22 4.51
CA ASP A 145 2.39 -6.37 4.48
C ASP A 145 3.38 -6.57 3.32
N LEU A 146 3.31 -5.64 2.35
CA LEU A 146 4.44 -5.29 1.49
C LEU A 146 5.58 -4.74 2.38
N ALA A 147 6.43 -5.63 2.88
CA ALA A 147 7.74 -5.26 3.42
C ALA A 147 8.79 -5.46 2.32
N VAL A 148 9.31 -4.34 1.82
CA VAL A 148 10.46 -4.31 0.92
C VAL A 148 11.71 -4.62 1.75
N GLU A 149 12.37 -5.75 1.49
CA GLU A 149 13.64 -6.10 2.12
C GLU A 149 14.80 -5.33 1.48
N PHE A 150 15.54 -4.58 2.30
CA PHE A 150 16.92 -4.22 2.00
C PHE A 150 17.83 -4.70 3.14
N ASN A 151 18.87 -5.45 2.79
CA ASN A 151 20.11 -5.52 3.55
C ASN A 151 20.05 -6.13 4.97
N GLY A 152 19.42 -7.29 5.13
CA GLY A 152 19.70 -8.18 6.26
C GLY A 152 19.36 -7.65 7.67
N ILE A 153 18.46 -6.68 7.79
CA ILE A 153 17.83 -6.31 9.06
C ILE A 153 16.32 -6.47 8.88
N SER A 154 15.75 -7.51 9.49
CA SER A 154 14.31 -7.69 9.60
C SER A 154 13.87 -7.17 10.97
N LEU A 155 12.99 -6.18 11.00
CA LEU A 155 12.30 -5.74 12.21
C LEU A 155 10.86 -6.22 12.14
N THR A 156 10.57 -7.36 12.76
CA THR A 156 9.20 -7.72 13.14
C THR A 156 8.99 -7.35 14.61
N LEU A 157 7.91 -6.64 14.93
CA LEU A 157 7.47 -6.45 16.31
C LEU A 157 6.84 -7.76 16.84
N PRO A 158 7.16 -8.17 18.09
CA PRO A 158 6.22 -8.89 18.92
C PRO A 158 5.84 -8.09 20.17
N ASN A 159 4.61 -8.31 20.62
CA ASN A 159 4.10 -7.83 21.90
C ASN A 159 5.00 -8.32 23.06
N GLY A 160 5.71 -7.38 23.72
CA GLY A 160 6.24 -7.49 25.08
C GLY A 160 7.28 -8.60 25.35
N GLY A 161 8.58 -8.25 25.36
CA GLY A 161 9.64 -9.07 25.97
C GLY A 161 11.03 -8.84 25.38
N LEU A 162 12.06 -8.88 26.24
CA LEU A 162 13.48 -8.68 25.91
C LEU A 162 14.03 -9.78 24.98
N TYR A 163 14.95 -9.40 24.08
CA TYR A 163 15.58 -10.22 23.05
C TYR A 163 16.22 -11.52 23.56
N GLN A 164 15.97 -12.64 22.86
CA GLN A 164 16.79 -13.84 22.91
C GLN A 164 17.08 -14.33 21.49
N LEU A 165 18.36 -14.38 21.13
CA LEU A 165 18.88 -14.91 19.87
C LEU A 165 18.71 -16.44 19.86
N ASN A 166 17.91 -16.98 18.95
CA ASN A 166 17.91 -18.42 18.65
C ASN A 166 17.76 -18.64 17.15
N THR A 167 18.88 -19.04 16.54
CA THR A 167 18.95 -19.71 15.24
C THR A 167 18.42 -21.12 15.42
N ASP A 168 17.42 -21.57 14.66
CA ASP A 168 17.34 -23.00 14.30
C ASP A 168 16.25 -23.38 13.28
N LYS A 169 16.71 -24.16 12.28
CA LYS A 169 16.03 -25.11 11.34
C LYS A 169 15.31 -24.50 10.13
N GLY A 170 15.61 -24.84 8.88
CA GLY A 170 16.45 -25.87 8.27
C GLY A 170 15.90 -26.22 6.88
N HIS A 171 16.80 -26.44 5.91
CA HIS A 171 16.58 -26.91 4.52
C HIS A 171 16.30 -25.86 3.42
N TYR A 172 17.35 -25.15 3.03
CA TYR A 172 17.64 -24.91 1.61
C TYR A 172 19.12 -25.20 1.40
N ALA A 173 19.44 -26.39 0.88
CA ALA A 173 20.79 -26.71 0.42
C ALA A 173 20.83 -26.33 -1.06
N PRO A 174 21.60 -25.30 -1.47
CA PRO A 174 21.89 -25.07 -2.88
C PRO A 174 22.73 -26.25 -3.40
N ASP A 175 22.38 -26.72 -4.59
CA ASP A 175 23.13 -27.73 -5.34
C ASP A 175 24.54 -27.20 -5.67
N PRO A 176 25.63 -27.90 -5.30
CA PRO A 176 27.00 -27.47 -5.60
C PRO A 176 27.42 -27.58 -7.07
N GLU A 177 26.56 -28.08 -7.98
CA GLU A 177 26.94 -28.36 -9.37
C GLU A 177 26.63 -27.24 -10.38
N GLY A 178 26.65 -25.97 -9.95
CA GLY A 178 26.89 -24.84 -10.86
C GLY A 178 28.30 -24.90 -11.45
N LYS A 179 28.54 -25.86 -12.35
CA LYS A 179 29.81 -25.99 -13.08
C LYS A 179 30.07 -24.69 -13.82
N LEU A 180 31.00 -23.89 -13.31
CA LEU A 180 31.86 -23.09 -14.16
C LEU A 180 32.59 -24.09 -15.05
N SER A 181 32.02 -24.40 -16.22
CA SER A 181 32.73 -25.19 -17.22
C SER A 181 33.91 -24.36 -17.72
N PHE A 182 35.12 -24.80 -17.36
CA PHE A 182 36.37 -24.36 -17.95
C PHE A 182 36.70 -25.15 -19.23
N ASP A 183 35.71 -25.84 -19.83
CA ASP A 183 35.92 -26.61 -21.08
C ASP A 183 36.36 -25.70 -22.25
N SER A 184 36.26 -24.37 -22.10
CA SER A 184 36.75 -23.37 -23.05
C SER A 184 38.24 -23.00 -22.91
N ILE A 185 39.00 -23.56 -21.95
CA ILE A 185 40.48 -23.58 -22.04
C ILE A 185 40.87 -24.77 -22.94
N ASN A 186 40.50 -24.68 -24.22
CA ASN A 186 40.99 -25.60 -25.22
C ASN A 186 42.49 -25.33 -25.41
N THR A 187 43.32 -26.33 -25.15
CA THR A 187 44.77 -26.29 -25.43
C THR A 187 45.01 -25.87 -26.89
N PRO A 188 45.84 -24.85 -27.19
CA PRO A 188 46.01 -24.34 -28.55
C PRO A 188 46.86 -25.25 -29.47
N PHE A 189 46.75 -26.58 -29.39
CA PHE A 189 47.60 -27.51 -30.17
C PHE A 189 46.90 -28.76 -30.74
N ALA A 190 45.57 -28.82 -30.80
CA ALA A 190 44.89 -30.02 -31.29
C ALA A 190 44.71 -30.08 -32.83
N ASN A 191 44.69 -28.96 -33.56
CA ASN A 191 44.41 -28.95 -35.02
C ASN A 191 45.50 -28.27 -35.86
N VAL A 192 46.75 -28.71 -35.69
CA VAL A 192 47.77 -28.54 -36.74
C VAL A 192 47.99 -29.92 -37.35
N ASP A 193 47.84 -30.03 -38.66
CA ASP A 193 48.22 -31.22 -39.44
C ASP A 193 49.66 -31.64 -39.05
N ARG A 194 49.78 -32.78 -38.36
CA ARG A 194 51.04 -33.28 -37.77
C ARG A 194 51.84 -34.14 -38.75
N THR A 195 51.80 -33.83 -40.04
CA THR A 195 52.62 -34.52 -41.04
C THR A 195 53.98 -33.82 -41.19
N GLY A 196 54.86 -33.89 -40.17
CA GLY A 196 56.27 -33.60 -40.44
C GLY A 196 57.21 -33.23 -39.29
N LEU A 197 56.77 -33.04 -38.04
CA LEU A 197 57.68 -32.63 -36.96
C LEU A 197 57.43 -33.47 -35.70
N ALA A 198 58.39 -34.33 -35.36
CA ALA A 198 58.40 -35.09 -34.13
C ALA A 198 58.44 -34.14 -32.92
N ALA A 199 57.51 -34.32 -31.98
CA ALA A 199 57.51 -33.63 -30.70
C ALA A 199 58.67 -34.17 -29.83
N PRO A 200 59.41 -33.30 -29.10
CA PRO A 200 60.35 -33.77 -28.11
C PRO A 200 59.58 -34.40 -26.95
N ASP A 201 59.95 -35.64 -26.64
CA ASP A 201 59.50 -36.38 -25.46
C ASP A 201 60.00 -35.65 -24.21
N ARG A 202 59.10 -35.07 -23.41
CA ARG A 202 59.43 -34.53 -22.08
C ARG A 202 58.41 -35.02 -21.06
N ALA A 203 58.92 -35.74 -20.07
CA ALA A 203 58.21 -36.07 -18.85
C ALA A 203 57.93 -34.76 -18.07
N VAL A 204 56.65 -34.47 -17.84
CA VAL A 204 56.21 -33.43 -16.91
C VAL A 204 56.77 -33.78 -15.53
N SER A 205 57.51 -32.86 -14.90
CA SER A 205 58.00 -33.09 -13.54
C SER A 205 56.82 -33.30 -12.57
N GLY A 206 56.98 -34.15 -11.55
CA GLY A 206 55.89 -34.60 -10.68
C GLY A 206 55.11 -33.51 -9.91
N GLY A 207 55.53 -32.25 -9.98
CA GLY A 207 54.89 -31.12 -9.27
C GLY A 207 53.83 -30.34 -10.06
N TYR A 208 53.77 -30.46 -11.40
CA TYR A 208 52.89 -29.65 -12.26
C TYR A 208 52.10 -30.51 -13.25
N LEU A 209 50.92 -30.05 -13.70
CA LEU A 209 50.16 -30.67 -14.78
C LEU A 209 50.51 -30.07 -16.16
N VAL A 210 50.83 -28.77 -16.20
CA VAL A 210 51.22 -28.03 -17.42
C VAL A 210 52.52 -27.25 -17.17
N GLU A 211 53.54 -27.44 -18.01
CA GLU A 211 54.84 -26.75 -17.89
C GLU A 211 55.08 -25.81 -19.09
N THR A 212 55.55 -24.59 -18.82
CA THR A 212 55.82 -23.59 -19.85
C THR A 212 57.13 -23.93 -20.56
N ASN A 213 57.12 -23.90 -21.90
CA ASN A 213 58.31 -24.23 -22.69
C ASN A 213 59.46 -23.24 -22.39
N PRO A 214 60.64 -23.72 -21.94
CA PRO A 214 61.78 -22.87 -21.56
C PRO A 214 62.30 -21.96 -22.68
N ALA A 215 62.00 -22.28 -23.95
CA ALA A 215 62.34 -21.43 -25.09
C ALA A 215 61.55 -20.11 -25.14
N PHE A 216 60.44 -20.01 -24.39
CA PHE A 216 59.51 -18.88 -24.41
C PHE A 216 59.40 -18.14 -23.06
N ALA A 217 60.10 -18.60 -22.02
CA ALA A 217 60.12 -17.96 -20.70
C ALA A 217 61.46 -18.16 -19.96
N ASN A 218 62.01 -17.08 -19.38
CA ASN A 218 63.20 -17.15 -18.54
C ASN A 218 62.81 -17.54 -17.10
N LEU A 219 62.84 -18.84 -16.80
CA LEU A 219 62.32 -19.44 -15.55
C LEU A 219 63.04 -18.99 -14.26
N ASN A 220 64.19 -18.33 -14.35
CA ASN A 220 65.00 -17.94 -13.16
C ASN A 220 64.55 -16.63 -12.46
N ASN A 221 63.59 -15.90 -13.02
CA ASN A 221 63.15 -14.60 -12.48
C ASN A 221 61.69 -14.55 -11.99
N TRP A 222 60.96 -15.67 -12.00
CA TRP A 222 59.52 -15.69 -11.71
C TRP A 222 59.28 -16.22 -10.30
N ARG A 223 58.96 -15.32 -9.35
CA ARG A 223 58.43 -15.70 -8.04
C ARG A 223 56.95 -16.03 -8.20
N GLY A 224 56.58 -17.30 -8.00
CA GLY A 224 55.19 -17.75 -8.14
C GLY A 224 54.58 -18.34 -6.86
N SER A 225 53.50 -19.10 -6.99
CA SER A 225 52.74 -19.64 -5.85
C SER A 225 53.53 -20.65 -4.99
N ASP A 226 54.72 -21.09 -5.42
CA ASP A 226 55.67 -21.89 -4.61
C ASP A 226 55.95 -21.26 -3.24
N TYR A 227 56.12 -19.93 -3.21
CA TYR A 227 56.37 -19.21 -1.96
C TYR A 227 55.18 -19.27 -1.00
N VAL A 228 53.97 -19.23 -1.54
CA VAL A 228 52.72 -19.26 -0.77
C VAL A 228 52.44 -20.67 -0.24
N LEU A 229 52.69 -21.69 -1.07
CA LEU A 229 52.54 -23.09 -0.69
C LEU A 229 53.52 -23.49 0.42
N GLN A 230 54.76 -22.99 0.39
CA GLN A 230 55.72 -23.18 1.49
C GLN A 230 55.29 -22.55 2.82
N GLN A 231 54.44 -21.52 2.79
CA GLN A 231 53.93 -20.84 4.00
C GLN A 231 52.60 -21.38 4.54
N LEU A 232 51.83 -22.09 3.71
CA LEU A 232 50.53 -22.69 4.06
C LEU A 232 50.63 -24.18 4.37
N ASN A 233 51.67 -24.86 3.89
CA ASN A 233 51.83 -26.28 4.06
C ASN A 233 52.43 -26.60 5.44
N ASN A 234 51.63 -27.20 6.33
CA ASN A 234 52.06 -27.59 7.67
C ASN A 234 52.87 -28.90 7.69
N ASP A 235 52.97 -29.61 6.55
CA ASP A 235 53.71 -30.87 6.39
C ASP A 235 54.66 -30.81 5.16
N PRO A 236 55.99 -30.65 5.36
CA PRO A 236 56.95 -30.47 4.27
C PRO A 236 57.12 -31.69 3.34
N ASP A 237 56.54 -32.85 3.67
CA ASP A 237 56.60 -34.06 2.84
C ASP A 237 55.42 -34.19 1.84
N VAL A 238 54.40 -33.33 1.93
CA VAL A 238 53.24 -33.32 1.01
C VAL A 238 53.46 -32.32 -0.13
N ILE A 239 53.79 -32.81 -1.33
CA ILE A 239 53.86 -31.99 -2.55
C ILE A 239 52.50 -32.03 -3.25
N PHE A 240 51.73 -30.94 -3.15
CA PHE A 240 50.49 -30.80 -3.92
C PHE A 240 50.80 -30.57 -5.40
N LYS A 241 50.15 -31.34 -6.28
CA LYS A 241 50.28 -31.15 -7.72
C LYS A 241 49.55 -29.88 -8.14
N ARG A 242 50.23 -28.98 -8.85
CA ARG A 242 49.67 -27.69 -9.30
C ARG A 242 49.24 -27.75 -10.77
N LEU A 243 48.30 -26.89 -11.16
CA LEU A 243 47.81 -26.82 -12.53
C LEU A 243 48.94 -26.47 -13.52
N GLY A 244 49.85 -25.57 -13.14
CA GLY A 244 51.03 -25.33 -13.95
C GLY A 244 52.17 -24.64 -13.21
N ASP A 245 53.28 -24.43 -13.91
CA ASP A 245 54.44 -23.72 -13.37
C ASP A 245 54.13 -22.23 -13.08
N ASN A 246 55.06 -21.53 -12.42
CA ASN A 246 54.88 -20.13 -12.01
C ASN A 246 54.53 -19.19 -13.18
N ALA A 247 55.09 -19.45 -14.37
CA ALA A 247 54.78 -18.68 -15.58
C ALA A 247 53.35 -18.93 -16.08
N TYR A 248 52.92 -20.20 -16.08
CA TYR A 248 51.56 -20.59 -16.45
C TYR A 248 50.52 -20.01 -15.47
N GLU A 249 50.76 -20.12 -14.17
CA GLU A 249 49.84 -19.63 -13.14
C GLU A 249 49.74 -18.11 -13.09
N GLN A 250 50.83 -17.38 -13.33
CA GLN A 250 50.77 -15.92 -13.44
C GLN A 250 49.98 -15.48 -14.66
N ARG A 251 50.13 -16.19 -15.78
CA ARG A 251 49.27 -15.97 -16.96
C ARG A 251 47.82 -16.26 -16.61
N LEU A 252 47.55 -17.36 -15.90
CA LEU A 252 46.21 -17.76 -15.49
C LEU A 252 45.55 -16.75 -14.52
N VAL A 253 46.27 -16.25 -13.52
CA VAL A 253 45.77 -15.20 -12.60
C VAL A 253 45.56 -13.89 -13.34
N ARG A 254 46.47 -13.50 -14.24
CA ARG A 254 46.30 -12.33 -15.10
C ARG A 254 45.06 -12.46 -15.96
N ASP A 255 44.85 -13.62 -16.57
CA ASP A 255 43.70 -13.87 -17.45
C ASP A 255 42.39 -13.91 -16.64
N GLN A 256 42.41 -14.42 -15.40
CA GLN A 256 41.28 -14.34 -14.46
C GLN A 256 40.98 -12.91 -13.99
N VAL A 257 42.01 -12.12 -13.64
CA VAL A 257 41.81 -10.69 -13.30
C VAL A 257 41.31 -9.93 -14.52
N LEU A 258 41.84 -10.21 -15.72
CA LEU A 258 41.38 -9.63 -16.97
C LEU A 258 39.93 -10.03 -17.26
N ALA A 259 39.53 -11.26 -16.96
CA ALA A 259 38.15 -11.73 -17.09
C ALA A 259 37.21 -11.05 -16.10
N LEU A 260 37.63 -10.87 -14.84
CA LEU A 260 36.81 -10.32 -13.76
C LEU A 260 36.77 -8.78 -13.72
N THR A 261 37.83 -8.11 -14.18
CA THR A 261 38.00 -6.64 -14.06
C THR A 261 38.07 -5.92 -15.41
N GLY A 262 38.24 -6.65 -16.50
CA GLY A 262 38.51 -6.06 -17.82
C GLY A 262 39.92 -5.48 -17.99
N GLN A 263 40.76 -5.50 -16.96
CA GLN A 263 42.13 -4.99 -17.00
C GLN A 263 43.15 -6.12 -16.78
N ALA A 264 44.25 -6.13 -17.54
CA ALA A 264 45.31 -7.13 -17.35
C ALA A 264 46.03 -6.94 -16.01
N VAL A 265 46.01 -5.71 -15.48
CA VAL A 265 46.45 -5.32 -14.15
C VAL A 265 45.39 -4.39 -13.56
N ALA A 266 44.81 -4.73 -12.42
CA ALA A 266 43.85 -3.89 -11.71
C ALA A 266 44.51 -2.57 -11.26
N SER A 267 43.72 -1.50 -11.16
CA SER A 267 44.14 -0.12 -10.91
C SER A 267 45.10 0.09 -9.73
N ASP A 268 45.07 -0.80 -8.75
CA ASP A 268 45.82 -0.70 -7.50
C ASP A 268 47.27 -1.20 -7.61
N TYR A 269 47.66 -1.77 -8.77
CA TYR A 269 48.95 -2.42 -8.97
C TYR A 269 49.73 -1.80 -10.14
N ARG A 270 51.06 -1.70 -10.03
CA ARG A 270 51.91 -1.06 -11.05
C ARG A 270 52.36 -2.02 -12.14
N SER A 271 52.26 -3.33 -11.91
CA SER A 271 52.63 -4.38 -12.87
C SER A 271 51.92 -5.70 -12.58
N ALA A 272 51.84 -6.59 -13.58
CA ALA A 272 51.26 -7.93 -13.43
C ALA A 272 52.04 -8.81 -12.43
N GLN A 273 53.35 -8.56 -12.23
CA GLN A 273 54.15 -9.25 -11.22
C GLN A 273 53.78 -8.79 -9.81
N GLU A 274 53.70 -7.48 -9.60
CA GLU A 274 53.32 -6.91 -8.30
C GLU A 274 51.89 -7.30 -7.91
N GLN A 275 50.97 -7.26 -8.86
CA GLN A 275 49.60 -7.74 -8.65
C GLN A 275 49.57 -9.20 -8.23
N PHE A 276 50.27 -10.07 -8.95
CA PHE A 276 50.31 -11.48 -8.63
C PHE A 276 50.83 -11.71 -7.21
N GLU A 277 51.95 -11.07 -6.83
CA GLU A 277 52.54 -11.20 -5.50
C GLU A 277 51.63 -10.66 -4.39
N GLN A 278 51.00 -9.49 -4.59
CA GLN A 278 50.15 -8.88 -3.58
C GLN A 278 48.81 -9.59 -3.40
N LEU A 279 48.18 -10.08 -4.48
CA LEU A 279 46.94 -10.86 -4.39
C LEU A 279 47.17 -12.17 -3.63
N PHE A 280 48.29 -12.84 -3.88
CA PHE A 280 48.66 -14.05 -3.17
C PHE A 280 49.06 -13.79 -1.71
N ALA A 281 49.73 -12.68 -1.42
CA ALA A 281 50.05 -12.28 -0.05
C ALA A 281 48.78 -11.95 0.75
N ALA A 282 47.83 -11.24 0.15
CA ALA A 282 46.54 -10.95 0.75
C ALA A 282 45.71 -12.23 0.95
N GLY A 283 45.75 -13.17 0.01
CA GLY A 283 45.12 -14.48 0.15
C GLY A 283 45.72 -15.29 1.30
N LEU A 284 47.04 -15.25 1.48
CA LEU A 284 47.72 -15.89 2.61
C LEU A 284 47.31 -15.30 3.97
N GLU A 285 47.21 -13.98 4.06
CA GLU A 285 46.74 -13.28 5.26
C GLU A 285 45.27 -13.64 5.58
N TYR A 286 44.44 -13.66 4.54
CA TYR A 286 43.03 -14.03 4.63
C TYR A 286 42.86 -15.49 5.09
N SER A 287 43.57 -16.43 4.48
CA SER A 287 43.55 -17.85 4.87
C SER A 287 43.97 -18.07 6.32
N LYS A 288 44.96 -17.33 6.83
CA LYS A 288 45.38 -17.39 8.24
C LYS A 288 44.31 -16.83 9.19
N THR A 289 43.68 -15.73 8.81
CA THR A 289 42.65 -15.05 9.64
C THR A 289 41.39 -15.90 9.77
N PHE A 290 40.98 -16.56 8.68
CA PHE A 290 39.76 -17.38 8.63
C PHE A 290 39.99 -18.88 8.76
N ASN A 291 41.22 -19.30 9.09
CA ASN A 291 41.62 -20.70 9.25
C ASN A 291 41.22 -21.59 8.05
N LEU A 292 41.40 -21.08 6.83
CA LEU A 292 41.07 -21.78 5.60
C LEU A 292 42.13 -22.85 5.27
N ALA A 293 41.68 -24.07 5.02
CA ALA A 293 42.57 -25.14 4.57
C ALA A 293 43.00 -24.95 3.10
N LEU A 294 44.23 -25.32 2.77
CA LEU A 294 44.73 -25.30 1.39
C LEU A 294 43.86 -26.19 0.49
N GLY A 295 43.47 -25.70 -0.68
CA GLY A 295 42.59 -26.42 -1.61
C GLY A 295 41.09 -26.13 -1.43
N THR A 296 40.70 -25.28 -0.47
CA THR A 296 39.29 -24.89 -0.25
C THR A 296 38.90 -23.63 -1.03
N HIS A 297 37.62 -23.53 -1.39
CA HIS A 297 37.01 -22.33 -1.96
C HIS A 297 36.30 -21.51 -0.87
N LEU A 298 36.05 -20.22 -1.11
CA LEU A 298 35.32 -19.38 -0.15
C LEU A 298 33.83 -19.71 -0.11
N SER A 299 33.23 -19.76 1.10
CA SER A 299 31.77 -19.74 1.24
C SER A 299 31.20 -18.36 0.86
N ALA A 300 29.89 -18.29 0.62
CA ALA A 300 29.22 -17.02 0.30
C ALA A 300 29.40 -15.97 1.41
N GLU A 301 29.35 -16.37 2.67
CA GLU A 301 29.56 -15.51 3.84
C GLU A 301 31.02 -15.02 3.91
N GLN A 302 31.97 -15.88 3.58
CA GLN A 302 33.39 -15.53 3.54
C GLN A 302 33.70 -14.60 2.36
N MET A 303 33.08 -14.82 1.20
CA MET A 303 33.19 -13.91 0.06
C MET A 303 32.64 -12.52 0.39
N ALA A 304 31.52 -12.44 1.12
CA ALA A 304 30.94 -11.17 1.56
C ALA A 304 31.80 -10.42 2.61
N ALA A 305 32.62 -11.14 3.37
CA ALA A 305 33.53 -10.57 4.37
C ALA A 305 34.89 -10.11 3.78
N LEU A 306 35.09 -10.29 2.48
CA LEU A 306 36.35 -10.00 1.80
C LEU A 306 36.58 -8.49 1.67
N THR A 307 37.63 -7.97 2.31
CA THR A 307 37.97 -6.54 2.35
C THR A 307 39.08 -6.14 1.38
N ARG A 308 39.81 -7.10 0.80
CA ARG A 308 40.86 -6.89 -0.23
C ARG A 308 40.81 -8.00 -1.29
N ASN A 309 41.21 -7.70 -2.53
CA ASN A 309 41.32 -8.71 -3.59
C ASN A 309 42.36 -9.77 -3.19
N ILE A 310 42.06 -11.06 -3.41
CA ILE A 310 42.94 -12.17 -3.05
C ILE A 310 43.05 -13.21 -4.16
N VAL A 311 44.10 -14.04 -4.10
CA VAL A 311 44.18 -15.31 -4.85
C VAL A 311 44.34 -16.46 -3.86
N LEU A 312 43.52 -17.51 -4.02
CA LEU A 312 43.60 -18.75 -3.25
C LEU A 312 43.94 -19.93 -4.16
N MET A 313 44.58 -20.97 -3.59
CA MET A 313 44.84 -22.22 -4.30
C MET A 313 43.73 -23.23 -3.99
N GLU A 314 42.92 -23.56 -4.99
CA GLU A 314 41.78 -24.49 -4.88
C GLU A 314 42.06 -25.84 -5.53
N SER A 315 41.55 -26.92 -4.93
CA SER A 315 41.63 -28.25 -5.52
C SER A 315 40.60 -28.41 -6.64
N ARG A 316 41.04 -28.80 -7.84
CA ARG A 316 40.16 -29.11 -8.98
C ARG A 316 40.62 -30.36 -9.72
N ASP A 317 39.65 -31.11 -10.25
CA ASP A 317 39.93 -32.24 -11.13
C ASP A 317 40.08 -31.77 -12.58
N VAL A 318 41.30 -31.80 -13.10
CA VAL A 318 41.63 -31.42 -14.48
C VAL A 318 42.27 -32.60 -15.18
N ALA A 319 41.71 -33.01 -16.32
CA ALA A 319 42.17 -34.18 -17.09
C ALA A 319 42.32 -35.48 -16.24
N GLY A 320 41.41 -35.68 -15.27
CA GLY A 320 41.40 -36.86 -14.39
C GLY A 320 42.42 -36.83 -13.24
N GLN A 321 43.05 -35.68 -12.97
CA GLN A 321 43.98 -35.49 -11.84
C GLN A 321 43.55 -34.30 -10.98
N THR A 322 43.53 -34.49 -9.65
CA THR A 322 43.28 -33.41 -8.70
C THR A 322 44.51 -32.52 -8.59
N VAL A 323 44.38 -31.25 -8.94
CA VAL A 323 45.45 -30.26 -8.94
C VAL A 323 45.03 -28.97 -8.24
N LEU A 324 45.99 -28.26 -7.66
CA LEU A 324 45.78 -26.92 -7.13
C LEU A 324 45.78 -25.89 -8.26
N VAL A 325 44.73 -25.09 -8.29
CA VAL A 325 44.48 -24.04 -9.27
C VAL A 325 44.44 -22.70 -8.55
N PRO A 326 45.19 -21.68 -8.97
CA PRO A 326 45.04 -20.34 -8.42
C PRO A 326 43.71 -19.74 -8.87
N VAL A 327 42.91 -19.23 -7.94
CA VAL A 327 41.60 -18.64 -8.19
C VAL A 327 41.53 -17.23 -7.59
N VAL A 328 41.15 -16.26 -8.41
CA VAL A 328 41.04 -14.84 -8.03
C VAL A 328 39.68 -14.55 -7.40
N TYR A 329 39.70 -13.85 -6.27
CA TYR A 329 38.52 -13.29 -5.60
C TYR A 329 38.67 -11.77 -5.44
N LEU A 330 37.63 -11.01 -5.77
CA LEU A 330 37.64 -9.55 -5.70
C LEU A 330 36.85 -9.05 -4.48
N ALA A 331 37.42 -8.13 -3.71
CA ALA A 331 36.75 -7.45 -2.62
C ALA A 331 35.88 -6.30 -3.14
N GLY A 332 34.74 -6.10 -2.49
CA GLY A 332 33.78 -5.04 -2.85
C GLY A 332 32.88 -5.36 -4.04
N VAL A 333 33.05 -6.51 -4.69
CA VAL A 333 32.11 -7.05 -5.67
C VAL A 333 31.18 -8.02 -4.96
N LYS A 334 29.98 -7.57 -4.63
CA LYS A 334 28.94 -8.43 -4.05
C LYS A 334 28.40 -9.36 -5.13
N PRO A 335 27.95 -10.59 -4.80
CA PRO A 335 27.11 -11.37 -5.69
C PRO A 335 25.92 -10.52 -6.17
N GLY A 336 25.89 -10.17 -7.46
CA GLY A 336 24.94 -9.21 -8.05
C GLY A 336 25.60 -7.98 -8.71
N ASP A 337 26.79 -7.54 -8.26
CA ASP A 337 27.48 -6.35 -8.81
C ASP A 337 28.07 -6.58 -10.22
N LEU A 338 28.29 -7.85 -10.59
CA LEU A 338 28.71 -8.29 -11.92
C LEU A 338 27.58 -8.93 -12.75
N GLN A 339 26.37 -9.01 -12.20
CA GLN A 339 25.21 -9.51 -12.95
C GLN A 339 24.53 -8.35 -13.69
N ALA A 340 25.24 -7.72 -14.61
CA ALA A 340 24.58 -6.97 -15.66
C ALA A 340 24.06 -7.98 -16.68
N ASN A 341 22.79 -7.88 -17.00
CA ASN A 341 22.05 -8.91 -17.73
C ASN A 341 22.34 -8.86 -19.24
N GLY A 342 23.57 -8.55 -19.67
CA GLY A 342 23.93 -8.27 -21.06
C GLY A 342 25.35 -7.71 -21.24
N ALA A 343 25.58 -7.00 -22.34
CA ALA A 343 26.91 -6.51 -22.73
C ALA A 343 27.53 -5.50 -21.73
N LEU A 344 28.86 -5.53 -21.61
CA LEU A 344 29.64 -4.68 -20.70
C LEU A 344 30.58 -3.72 -21.45
N ILE A 345 30.40 -2.42 -21.26
CA ILE A 345 31.38 -1.39 -21.58
C ILE A 345 32.03 -0.93 -20.27
N ALA A 346 33.34 -1.03 -20.15
CA ALA A 346 34.05 -0.59 -18.94
C ALA A 346 35.34 0.17 -19.24
N ALA A 347 35.58 1.29 -18.55
CA ALA A 347 36.86 2.00 -18.58
C ALA A 347 37.15 2.72 -17.25
N ASN A 348 38.36 3.28 -17.07
CA ASN A 348 38.55 4.21 -15.94
C ASN A 348 37.77 5.49 -16.19
N ASN A 349 37.87 6.04 -17.39
CA ASN A 349 37.11 7.21 -17.83
C ASN A 349 36.40 6.89 -19.15
N ILE A 350 35.16 7.35 -19.28
CA ILE A 350 34.40 7.27 -20.53
C ILE A 350 33.99 8.70 -20.88
N GLU A 351 34.40 9.18 -22.05
CA GLU A 351 34.09 10.53 -22.55
C GLU A 351 33.58 10.45 -23.99
N LEU A 352 32.27 10.57 -24.14
CA LEU A 352 31.60 10.46 -25.42
C LEU A 352 30.89 11.76 -25.73
N THR A 353 31.21 12.36 -26.87
CA THR A 353 30.76 13.71 -27.26
C THR A 353 30.06 13.68 -28.61
N ASP A 354 29.12 14.61 -28.84
CA ASP A 354 28.36 14.72 -30.09
C ASP A 354 27.78 13.36 -30.55
N MET A 355 27.29 12.56 -29.60
CA MET A 355 26.83 11.19 -29.84
C MET A 355 25.60 11.18 -30.76
N GLN A 356 25.66 10.39 -31.83
CA GLN A 356 24.57 10.26 -32.82
C GLN A 356 23.50 9.23 -32.40
N GLY A 357 23.75 8.46 -31.34
CA GLY A 357 22.77 7.59 -30.71
C GLY A 357 23.35 6.81 -29.53
N LEU A 358 22.56 6.62 -28.47
CA LEU A 358 22.90 5.74 -27.36
C LEU A 358 21.67 4.93 -26.98
N THR A 359 21.79 3.60 -27.07
CA THR A 359 20.85 2.67 -26.45
C THR A 359 21.61 1.75 -25.51
N ASN A 360 21.29 1.80 -24.22
CA ASN A 360 21.88 0.95 -23.21
C ASN A 360 20.85 0.02 -22.57
N GLN A 361 21.09 -1.27 -22.64
CA GLN A 361 20.33 -2.30 -21.91
C GLN A 361 21.29 -3.19 -21.09
N GLY A 362 22.58 -3.21 -21.44
CA GLY A 362 23.66 -3.84 -20.68
C GLY A 362 24.22 -2.93 -19.58
N ALA A 363 25.53 -3.00 -19.33
CA ALA A 363 26.22 -2.14 -18.38
C ALA A 363 27.27 -1.23 -19.06
N ILE A 364 27.28 0.04 -18.66
CA ILE A 364 28.34 1.01 -18.95
C ILE A 364 28.93 1.44 -17.61
N LYS A 365 30.22 1.14 -17.38
CA LYS A 365 30.90 1.37 -16.10
C LYS A 365 32.18 2.19 -16.28
N ALA A 366 32.25 3.34 -15.62
CA ALA A 366 33.49 4.10 -15.43
C ALA A 366 33.97 3.97 -13.99
N SER A 367 35.24 3.59 -13.76
CA SER A 367 35.80 3.58 -12.40
C SER A 367 35.95 4.98 -11.81
N ASN A 368 36.11 6.00 -12.66
CA ASN A 368 36.18 7.41 -12.30
C ASN A 368 35.02 8.17 -12.97
N ASP A 369 35.25 8.84 -14.09
CA ASP A 369 34.26 9.75 -14.68
C ASP A 369 33.55 9.12 -15.90
N LEU A 370 32.22 9.28 -15.97
CA LEU A 370 31.39 8.94 -17.12
C LEU A 370 30.74 10.21 -17.66
N ARG A 371 31.13 10.63 -18.86
CA ARG A 371 30.55 11.76 -19.58
C ARG A 371 29.97 11.32 -20.90
N ILE A 372 28.70 11.63 -21.12
CA ILE A 372 27.98 11.38 -22.38
C ILE A 372 27.24 12.64 -22.78
N ASP A 373 27.67 13.27 -23.87
CA ASP A 373 26.99 14.40 -24.49
C ASP A 373 26.39 13.96 -25.84
N MET A 374 25.05 14.02 -25.94
CA MET A 374 24.33 13.68 -27.16
C MET A 374 24.35 14.83 -28.16
N ALA A 375 24.36 14.48 -29.46
CA ALA A 375 24.10 15.42 -30.52
C ALA A 375 22.70 16.03 -30.42
N LYS A 376 22.48 17.13 -31.13
CA LYS A 376 21.19 17.82 -31.16
C LYS A 376 20.07 16.90 -31.64
N ASP A 377 18.93 16.98 -30.96
CA ASP A 377 17.68 16.26 -31.27
C ASP A 377 17.80 14.72 -31.09
N ILE A 378 18.85 14.24 -30.40
CA ILE A 378 19.06 12.81 -30.12
C ILE A 378 18.76 12.51 -28.65
N THR A 379 17.85 11.55 -28.42
CA THR A 379 17.53 11.03 -27.09
C THR A 379 18.65 10.13 -26.58
N LEU A 380 18.99 10.29 -25.29
CA LEU A 380 19.81 9.32 -24.57
C LEU A 380 18.87 8.25 -24.00
N THR A 381 18.97 7.01 -24.47
CA THR A 381 18.10 5.92 -24.01
C THR A 381 18.88 4.86 -23.24
N SER A 382 18.50 4.64 -21.99
CA SER A 382 18.89 3.47 -21.21
C SER A 382 17.63 2.76 -20.74
N ASN A 383 17.41 1.52 -21.20
CA ASN A 383 16.25 0.71 -20.87
C ASN A 383 16.66 -0.58 -20.13
N GLY A 384 16.46 -0.66 -18.82
CA GLY A 384 16.83 -1.84 -18.02
C GLY A 384 18.34 -2.01 -17.75
N GLY A 385 19.18 -1.12 -18.28
CA GLY A 385 20.64 -1.20 -18.16
C GLY A 385 21.22 -0.55 -16.90
N LEU A 386 22.52 -0.75 -16.69
CA LEU A 386 23.31 -0.13 -15.63
C LEU A 386 24.20 0.99 -16.21
N LEU A 387 24.13 2.17 -15.61
CA LEU A 387 25.10 3.25 -15.80
C LEU A 387 25.84 3.47 -14.48
N GLN A 388 27.18 3.40 -14.48
CA GLN A 388 27.95 3.51 -13.25
C GLN A 388 29.18 4.42 -13.44
N ALA A 389 29.42 5.30 -12.46
CA ALA A 389 30.63 6.11 -12.33
C ALA A 389 31.14 6.05 -10.89
N GLY A 390 32.43 5.80 -10.65
CA GLY A 390 33.00 5.90 -9.30
C GLY A 390 33.23 7.35 -8.85
N GLY A 391 33.34 8.28 -9.80
CA GLY A 391 33.49 9.72 -9.62
C GLY A 391 32.26 10.48 -10.11
N ASN A 392 32.45 11.36 -11.10
CA ASN A 392 31.37 12.18 -11.64
C ASN A 392 30.68 11.48 -12.82
N MET A 393 29.36 11.51 -12.82
CA MET A 393 28.56 11.15 -13.98
C MET A 393 27.89 12.41 -14.55
N GLN A 394 28.12 12.70 -15.83
CA GLN A 394 27.43 13.74 -16.56
C GLN A 394 26.76 13.16 -17.81
N LEU A 395 25.44 13.31 -17.89
CA LEU A 395 24.66 12.94 -19.07
C LEU A 395 23.97 14.19 -19.61
N SER A 396 24.17 14.51 -20.88
CA SER A 396 23.60 15.71 -21.49
C SER A 396 22.97 15.45 -22.85
N THR A 397 21.86 16.13 -23.13
CA THR A 397 21.17 16.14 -24.43
C THR A 397 20.85 17.56 -24.84
N LEU A 398 20.81 17.81 -26.16
CA LEU A 398 20.40 19.09 -26.71
C LEU A 398 19.05 18.93 -27.42
N ASN A 399 18.03 19.64 -26.94
CA ASN A 399 16.65 19.61 -27.46
C ASN A 399 16.00 18.21 -27.50
N SER A 400 16.44 17.28 -26.65
CA SER A 400 15.87 15.94 -26.53
C SER A 400 15.86 15.45 -25.08
N ASP A 401 15.35 14.23 -24.87
CA ASP A 401 15.12 13.64 -23.56
C ASP A 401 16.29 12.75 -23.08
N ILE A 402 16.44 12.61 -21.77
CA ILE A 402 17.21 11.53 -21.14
C ILE A 402 16.19 10.51 -20.59
N ASP A 403 16.10 9.35 -21.24
CA ASP A 403 15.19 8.26 -20.85
C ASP A 403 15.96 7.16 -20.11
N LEU A 404 15.63 6.98 -18.83
CA LEU A 404 16.20 6.03 -17.89
C LEU A 404 15.16 4.99 -17.45
N THR A 405 14.20 4.65 -18.32
CA THR A 405 13.21 3.59 -18.05
C THR A 405 13.90 2.28 -17.60
N GLY A 406 13.51 1.70 -16.48
CA GLY A 406 14.10 0.49 -15.89
C GLY A 406 15.59 0.57 -15.53
N THR A 407 16.23 1.73 -15.69
CA THR A 407 17.69 1.87 -15.55
C THR A 407 18.09 1.99 -14.09
N ARG A 408 19.22 1.36 -13.75
CA ARG A 408 19.95 1.63 -12.50
C ARG A 408 21.14 2.53 -12.80
N LEU A 409 21.22 3.67 -12.12
CA LEU A 409 22.29 4.64 -12.24
C LEU A 409 23.00 4.77 -10.89
N ASN A 410 24.32 4.57 -10.86
CA ASN A 410 25.14 4.70 -9.65
C ASN A 410 26.29 5.69 -9.87
N ALA A 411 26.41 6.73 -9.04
CA ALA A 411 27.47 7.74 -9.16
C ALA A 411 27.98 8.24 -7.80
N THR A 412 29.17 8.86 -7.75
CA THR A 412 29.54 9.68 -6.58
C THR A 412 28.93 11.07 -6.67
N ASN A 413 29.10 11.75 -7.81
CA ASN A 413 28.35 12.97 -8.13
C ASN A 413 27.59 12.77 -9.44
N LEU A 414 26.41 13.37 -9.54
CA LEU A 414 25.56 13.26 -10.72
C LEU A 414 25.19 14.65 -11.26
N GLN A 415 25.29 14.80 -12.58
CA GLN A 415 24.72 15.92 -13.33
C GLN A 415 23.94 15.37 -14.53
N LEU A 416 22.64 15.67 -14.57
CA LEU A 416 21.78 15.39 -15.71
C LEU A 416 21.36 16.71 -16.34
N ASP A 417 21.71 16.94 -17.61
CA ASP A 417 21.38 18.15 -18.36
C ASP A 417 20.56 17.81 -19.60
N SER A 418 19.24 17.71 -19.44
CA SER A 418 18.33 17.39 -20.54
C SER A 418 17.80 18.64 -21.23
N GLY A 419 17.87 18.67 -22.56
CA GLY A 419 17.26 19.73 -23.36
C GLY A 419 15.73 19.74 -23.32
N ARG A 420 15.10 18.62 -22.95
CA ARG A 420 13.65 18.47 -22.74
C ARG A 420 13.40 17.79 -21.40
N ASP A 421 13.16 16.48 -21.36
CA ASP A 421 12.78 15.78 -20.12
C ASP A 421 13.89 14.87 -19.57
N VAL A 422 13.87 14.62 -18.27
CA VAL A 422 14.49 13.43 -17.67
C VAL A 422 13.38 12.48 -17.23
N ILE A 423 13.41 11.24 -17.69
CA ILE A 423 12.39 10.23 -17.42
C ILE A 423 13.03 9.06 -16.66
N LEU A 424 12.61 8.84 -15.41
CA LEU A 424 12.99 7.69 -14.60
C LEU A 424 11.74 6.89 -14.25
N ARG A 425 11.54 5.77 -14.93
CA ARG A 425 10.28 5.01 -14.85
C ARG A 425 10.56 3.53 -14.66
N THR A 426 9.94 2.90 -13.67
CA THR A 426 9.92 1.43 -13.61
C THR A 426 9.02 0.89 -14.72
N ASP A 427 9.54 -0.05 -15.50
CA ASP A 427 8.78 -0.63 -16.60
C ASP A 427 7.74 -1.63 -16.09
N SER A 428 6.74 -1.96 -16.91
CA SER A 428 5.73 -2.96 -16.58
C SER A 428 5.21 -3.69 -17.80
N GLU A 429 4.94 -4.99 -17.68
CA GLU A 429 4.42 -5.83 -18.75
C GLU A 429 3.09 -6.47 -18.34
N GLN A 430 2.15 -6.59 -19.29
CA GLN A 430 0.90 -7.32 -19.08
C GLN A 430 1.05 -8.77 -19.51
N LEU A 431 0.73 -9.70 -18.62
CA LEU A 431 0.70 -11.12 -18.91
C LEU A 431 -0.71 -11.68 -18.72
N SER A 432 -1.22 -12.31 -19.78
CA SER A 432 -2.45 -13.09 -19.74
C SER A 432 -2.16 -14.57 -19.84
N SER A 433 -2.82 -15.36 -19.00
CA SER A 433 -2.70 -16.81 -18.99
C SER A 433 -4.08 -17.47 -18.81
N SER A 434 -4.32 -18.57 -19.50
CA SER A 434 -5.59 -19.30 -19.39
C SER A 434 -5.40 -20.81 -19.49
N ASN A 435 -6.22 -21.56 -18.76
CA ASN A 435 -6.35 -23.02 -18.89
C ASN A 435 -7.76 -23.45 -19.34
N GLY A 436 -8.58 -22.50 -19.83
CA GLY A 436 -9.95 -22.73 -20.28
C GLY A 436 -11.03 -22.56 -19.21
N ALA A 437 -10.76 -22.92 -17.95
CA ALA A 437 -11.68 -22.70 -16.81
C ALA A 437 -11.30 -21.48 -15.98
N VAL A 438 -10.01 -21.14 -15.96
CA VAL A 438 -9.43 -19.99 -15.26
C VAL A 438 -8.70 -19.10 -16.27
N LEU A 439 -8.90 -17.80 -16.14
CA LEU A 439 -8.18 -16.73 -16.83
C LEU A 439 -7.50 -15.87 -15.75
N ARG A 440 -6.22 -15.57 -15.93
CA ARG A 440 -5.49 -14.62 -15.09
C ARG A 440 -4.82 -13.57 -15.97
N ASN A 441 -5.11 -12.31 -15.69
CA ASN A 441 -4.45 -11.14 -16.27
C ASN A 441 -3.67 -10.47 -15.16
N GLN A 442 -2.36 -10.30 -15.33
CA GLN A 442 -1.51 -9.68 -14.32
C GLN A 442 -0.53 -8.69 -14.94
N THR A 443 -0.23 -7.64 -14.20
CA THR A 443 0.87 -6.70 -14.49
C THR A 443 2.13 -7.17 -13.76
N LEU A 444 3.19 -7.47 -14.50
CA LEU A 444 4.50 -7.74 -13.94
C LEU A 444 5.33 -6.46 -13.97
N LEU A 445 5.83 -6.04 -12.81
CA LEU A 445 6.77 -4.92 -12.72
C LEU A 445 8.15 -5.37 -13.18
N GLY A 446 8.79 -4.55 -14.01
CA GLY A 446 10.17 -4.70 -14.45
C GLY A 446 11.18 -4.34 -13.36
N PRO A 447 12.48 -4.27 -13.71
CA PRO A 447 13.50 -3.85 -12.78
C PRO A 447 13.20 -2.42 -12.30
N LEU A 448 13.30 -2.22 -10.99
CA LEU A 448 13.09 -0.90 -10.41
C LEU A 448 14.08 0.10 -10.97
N ALA A 449 13.57 1.15 -11.62
CA ALA A 449 14.40 2.25 -12.06
C ALA A 449 14.92 3.00 -10.83
N SER A 450 16.23 3.21 -10.77
CA SER A 450 16.86 3.86 -9.60
C SER A 450 18.05 4.72 -9.96
N ILE A 451 18.19 5.85 -9.27
CA ILE A 451 19.37 6.72 -9.28
C ILE A 451 19.95 6.72 -7.86
N ASN A 452 21.20 6.30 -7.70
CA ASN A 452 21.90 6.22 -6.42
C ASN A 452 23.18 7.07 -6.49
N VAL A 453 23.23 8.13 -5.70
CA VAL A 453 24.32 9.11 -5.68
C VAL A 453 24.88 9.22 -4.28
N SER A 454 26.17 8.96 -4.08
CA SER A 454 26.76 8.95 -2.72
C SER A 454 27.05 10.36 -2.17
N ASN A 455 27.21 11.37 -3.03
CA ASN A 455 27.46 12.76 -2.67
C ASN A 455 26.32 13.66 -3.19
N ASN A 456 26.57 14.53 -4.17
CA ASN A 456 25.61 15.53 -4.65
C ASN A 456 25.03 15.19 -6.02
N ALA A 457 23.79 15.59 -6.27
CA ALA A 457 23.14 15.45 -7.57
C ALA A 457 22.54 16.78 -8.04
N ALA A 458 22.70 17.09 -9.32
CA ALA A 458 22.03 18.19 -10.01
C ALA A 458 21.26 17.66 -11.22
N ILE A 459 19.97 18.00 -11.31
CA ILE A 459 19.08 17.59 -12.39
C ILE A 459 18.53 18.86 -13.03
N ASN A 460 18.96 19.13 -14.26
CA ASN A 460 18.55 20.28 -15.05
C ASN A 460 17.77 19.79 -16.27
N THR A 461 16.53 20.27 -16.44
CA THR A 461 15.69 19.90 -17.59
C THR A 461 15.11 21.13 -18.26
N GLY A 462 15.03 21.11 -19.59
CA GLY A 462 14.36 22.16 -20.36
C GLY A 462 12.83 22.16 -20.18
N ARG A 463 12.26 21.01 -19.79
CA ARG A 463 10.84 20.84 -19.51
C ARG A 463 10.61 20.00 -18.25
N ASP A 464 10.42 18.68 -18.32
CA ASP A 464 9.93 17.93 -17.15
C ASP A 464 11.00 17.03 -16.51
N PHE A 465 10.92 16.83 -15.19
CA PHE A 465 11.58 15.71 -14.50
C PHE A 465 10.51 14.74 -14.00
N ILE A 466 10.53 13.50 -14.50
CA ILE A 466 9.46 12.53 -14.28
C ILE A 466 10.02 11.32 -13.55
N LEU A 467 9.51 11.05 -12.35
CA LEU A 467 9.68 9.78 -11.64
C LEU A 467 8.35 9.03 -11.68
N GLN A 468 8.39 7.75 -12.04
CA GLN A 468 7.21 6.90 -12.03
C GLN A 468 7.54 5.52 -11.45
N GLY A 469 7.09 5.30 -10.21
CA GLY A 469 7.42 4.11 -9.43
C GLY A 469 8.92 3.86 -9.31
N ALA A 470 9.71 4.93 -9.23
CA ALA A 470 11.17 4.89 -9.30
C ALA A 470 11.82 5.50 -8.05
N GLY A 471 13.06 5.10 -7.77
CA GLY A 471 13.83 5.57 -6.61
C GLY A 471 14.95 6.54 -6.97
N LEU A 472 15.11 7.62 -6.19
CA LEU A 472 16.23 8.55 -6.27
C LEU A 472 16.84 8.72 -4.87
N THR A 473 18.06 8.25 -4.68
CA THR A 473 18.80 8.39 -3.42
C THR A 473 20.04 9.25 -3.61
N VAL A 474 20.20 10.28 -2.79
CA VAL A 474 21.31 11.23 -2.82
C VAL A 474 21.89 11.37 -1.40
N GLY A 475 23.17 11.08 -1.22
CA GLY A 475 23.79 11.05 0.11
C GLY A 475 23.95 12.42 0.77
N LYS A 476 24.03 13.49 -0.03
CA LYS A 476 24.07 14.88 0.44
C LYS A 476 22.99 15.72 -0.24
N ASP A 477 23.35 16.69 -1.06
CA ASP A 477 22.41 17.70 -1.57
C ASP A 477 21.89 17.32 -2.96
N LEU A 478 20.59 17.52 -3.17
CA LEU A 478 19.91 17.36 -4.44
C LEU A 478 19.40 18.72 -4.92
N GLN A 479 19.82 19.13 -6.12
CA GLN A 479 19.29 20.28 -6.83
C GLN A 479 18.46 19.83 -8.04
N VAL A 480 17.23 20.34 -8.15
CA VAL A 480 16.34 20.11 -9.29
C VAL A 480 15.97 21.46 -9.90
N ASN A 481 16.33 21.69 -11.16
CA ASN A 481 15.94 22.88 -11.93
C ASN A 481 15.23 22.43 -13.21
N THR A 482 13.96 22.78 -13.35
CA THR A 482 13.18 22.40 -14.54
C THR A 482 12.60 23.65 -15.21
N GLY A 483 12.52 23.63 -16.55
CA GLY A 483 11.76 24.61 -17.33
C GLY A 483 10.26 24.32 -17.42
N GLY A 484 9.84 23.18 -16.86
CA GLY A 484 8.48 22.64 -16.74
C GLY A 484 8.31 21.93 -15.39
N ASP A 485 7.66 20.77 -15.35
CA ASP A 485 7.17 20.16 -14.11
C ASP A 485 8.13 19.14 -13.48
N TRP A 486 8.07 19.00 -12.16
CA TRP A 486 8.61 17.84 -11.44
C TRP A 486 7.46 16.93 -10.99
N ILE A 487 7.42 15.73 -11.57
CA ILE A 487 6.30 14.80 -11.47
C ILE A 487 6.80 13.53 -10.76
N LEU A 488 6.18 13.18 -9.63
CA LEU A 488 6.39 11.94 -8.90
C LEU A 488 5.09 11.12 -8.90
N ASN A 489 5.01 10.15 -9.80
CA ASN A 489 3.84 9.33 -10.02
C ASN A 489 4.07 7.88 -9.60
N THR A 490 3.01 7.10 -9.73
CA THR A 490 3.01 5.68 -9.43
C THR A 490 3.05 4.81 -10.70
N VAL A 491 3.57 3.59 -10.59
CA VAL A 491 3.30 2.51 -11.55
C VAL A 491 2.19 1.63 -10.97
N GLN A 492 1.09 1.50 -11.69
CA GLN A 492 -0.03 0.65 -11.30
C GLN A 492 0.26 -0.81 -11.65
N SER A 493 0.01 -1.73 -10.72
CA SER A 493 0.00 -3.17 -10.96
C SER A 493 -1.39 -3.74 -10.69
N SER A 494 -1.97 -4.48 -11.65
CA SER A 494 -3.22 -5.23 -11.47
C SER A 494 -2.96 -6.74 -11.47
N ASP A 495 -3.65 -7.49 -10.62
CA ASP A 495 -3.77 -8.96 -10.70
C ASP A 495 -5.25 -9.35 -10.66
N GLN A 496 -5.75 -9.81 -11.80
CA GLN A 496 -7.13 -10.24 -11.99
C GLN A 496 -7.17 -11.75 -12.26
N ILE A 497 -7.91 -12.48 -11.44
CA ILE A 497 -8.18 -13.91 -11.60
C ILE A 497 -9.67 -14.12 -11.77
N SER A 498 -10.07 -14.64 -12.93
CA SER A 498 -11.45 -15.05 -13.23
C SER A 498 -11.53 -16.56 -13.40
N ALA A 499 -12.51 -17.19 -12.76
CA ALA A 499 -12.79 -18.60 -12.89
C ALA A 499 -14.26 -18.83 -13.26
N ASN A 500 -14.52 -19.75 -14.18
CA ASN A 500 -15.85 -20.14 -14.61
C ASN A 500 -15.96 -21.67 -14.61
N TYR A 501 -16.81 -22.21 -13.74
CA TYR A 501 -17.00 -23.64 -13.54
C TYR A 501 -18.44 -24.08 -13.83
N GLY A 502 -19.12 -23.51 -14.83
CA GLY A 502 -20.42 -23.99 -15.36
C GLY A 502 -21.65 -23.91 -14.44
N TYR A 503 -21.46 -24.02 -13.12
CA TYR A 503 -22.44 -23.85 -12.04
C TYR A 503 -22.12 -22.61 -11.19
N GLY A 504 -21.09 -21.85 -11.55
CA GLY A 504 -20.68 -20.64 -10.86
C GLY A 504 -19.48 -19.98 -11.53
N SER A 505 -19.28 -18.71 -11.20
CA SER A 505 -18.16 -17.89 -11.65
C SER A 505 -17.64 -17.06 -10.50
N SER A 506 -16.35 -16.75 -10.50
CA SER A 506 -15.74 -15.84 -9.52
C SER A 506 -14.67 -15.02 -10.19
N THR A 507 -14.61 -13.73 -9.86
CA THR A 507 -13.51 -12.85 -10.27
C THR A 507 -12.95 -12.15 -9.04
N SER A 508 -11.63 -12.07 -8.94
CA SER A 508 -10.93 -11.24 -7.97
C SER A 508 -9.97 -10.36 -8.74
N GLU A 509 -10.03 -9.05 -8.54
CA GLU A 509 -9.09 -8.08 -9.09
C GLU A 509 -8.46 -7.29 -7.95
N HIS A 510 -7.14 -7.13 -8.00
CA HIS A 510 -6.40 -6.35 -7.04
C HIS A 510 -5.53 -5.33 -7.75
N ILE A 511 -5.76 -4.04 -7.50
CA ILE A 511 -5.01 -2.92 -8.06
C ILE A 511 -4.14 -2.33 -6.96
N ARG A 512 -2.83 -2.18 -7.24
CA ARG A 512 -1.86 -1.55 -6.35
C ARG A 512 -1.03 -0.51 -7.09
N HIS A 513 -0.50 0.43 -6.33
CA HIS A 513 0.37 1.48 -6.85
C HIS A 513 1.77 1.43 -6.24
N LEU A 514 2.80 1.32 -7.08
CA LEU A 514 4.19 1.53 -6.70
C LEU A 514 4.52 3.02 -6.80
N GLY A 515 4.63 3.70 -5.66
CA GLY A 515 5.00 5.11 -5.56
C GLY A 515 6.45 5.41 -5.93
N SER A 516 6.72 6.65 -6.33
CA SER A 516 8.11 7.13 -6.47
C SER A 516 8.70 7.49 -5.11
N GLU A 517 10.01 7.30 -4.96
CA GLU A 517 10.73 7.54 -3.71
C GLU A 517 11.94 8.45 -3.96
N VAL A 518 12.07 9.52 -3.15
CA VAL A 518 13.20 10.45 -3.19
C VAL A 518 13.79 10.56 -1.79
N ASN A 519 15.04 10.15 -1.61
CA ASN A 519 15.76 10.15 -0.34
C ASN A 519 17.02 11.02 -0.46
N VAL A 520 17.09 12.10 0.33
CA VAL A 520 18.18 13.09 0.28
C VAL A 520 18.78 13.23 1.67
N GLY A 521 20.07 12.95 1.84
CA GLY A 521 20.73 13.04 3.15
C GLY A 521 20.92 14.49 3.65
N GLY A 522 21.00 15.45 2.72
CA GLY A 522 21.18 16.88 2.98
C GLY A 522 20.01 17.72 2.50
N ALA A 523 20.29 18.83 1.83
CA ALA A 523 19.27 19.74 1.32
C ALA A 523 18.68 19.27 -0.01
N LEU A 524 17.35 19.24 -0.09
CA LEU A 524 16.60 19.18 -1.34
C LEU A 524 16.21 20.61 -1.75
N ILE A 525 16.72 21.08 -2.89
CA ILE A 525 16.39 22.40 -3.46
C ILE A 525 15.79 22.19 -4.83
N ALA A 526 14.55 22.63 -5.04
CA ALA A 526 13.86 22.51 -6.31
C ALA A 526 13.32 23.86 -6.81
N LYS A 527 13.59 24.18 -8.07
CA LYS A 527 13.00 25.31 -8.80
C LYS A 527 12.34 24.78 -10.07
N VAL A 528 11.02 24.74 -10.07
CA VAL A 528 10.21 24.03 -11.07
C VAL A 528 8.98 24.86 -11.47
N ASP A 529 8.29 24.52 -12.56
CA ASP A 529 6.99 25.12 -12.86
C ASP A 529 5.91 24.54 -11.93
N ASN A 530 5.74 23.23 -11.88
CA ASN A 530 4.83 22.61 -10.90
C ASN A 530 5.49 21.40 -10.23
N LEU A 531 5.24 21.21 -8.93
CA LEU A 531 5.53 19.95 -8.24
C LEU A 531 4.24 19.16 -8.10
N THR A 532 4.18 17.97 -8.68
CA THR A 532 3.04 17.04 -8.54
C THR A 532 3.52 15.71 -7.99
N ALA A 533 2.98 15.29 -6.85
CA ALA A 533 3.26 14.00 -6.24
C ALA A 533 1.97 13.21 -5.98
N VAL A 534 1.93 11.96 -6.44
CA VAL A 534 0.81 11.04 -6.25
C VAL A 534 1.33 9.75 -5.61
N GLY A 535 0.93 9.48 -4.38
CA GLY A 535 1.41 8.34 -3.59
C GLY A 535 2.94 8.23 -3.49
N ALA A 536 3.65 9.36 -3.55
CA ALA A 536 5.12 9.38 -3.54
C ALA A 536 5.67 9.66 -2.14
N ASN A 537 6.92 9.26 -1.88
CA ASN A 537 7.62 9.51 -0.63
C ASN A 537 8.87 10.37 -0.89
N ILE A 538 8.99 11.50 -0.20
CA ILE A 538 10.10 12.44 -0.30
C ILE A 538 10.68 12.64 1.10
N ASN A 539 11.91 12.20 1.32
CA ASN A 539 12.64 12.34 2.58
C ASN A 539 13.88 13.20 2.35
N ALA A 540 14.09 14.22 3.19
CA ALA A 540 15.28 15.08 3.09
C ALA A 540 15.82 15.53 4.45
N GLY A 541 17.05 16.05 4.48
CA GLY A 541 17.55 16.84 5.61
C GLY A 541 16.73 18.13 5.76
N THR A 542 16.66 18.94 4.71
CA THR A 542 15.81 20.14 4.60
C THR A 542 15.19 20.20 3.21
N VAL A 543 14.04 20.86 3.06
CA VAL A 543 13.35 20.99 1.76
C VAL A 543 13.10 22.46 1.44
N ASP A 544 13.52 22.92 0.27
CA ASP A 544 13.16 24.22 -0.31
C ASP A 544 12.63 24.01 -1.73
N VAL A 545 11.35 24.29 -1.96
CA VAL A 545 10.69 24.15 -3.27
C VAL A 545 10.11 25.49 -3.67
N GLN A 546 10.47 25.95 -4.87
CA GLN A 546 9.86 27.09 -5.55
C GLN A 546 9.15 26.61 -6.80
N ALA A 547 7.83 26.84 -6.86
CA ALA A 547 6.98 26.43 -7.97
C ALA A 547 5.90 27.47 -8.30
N GLN A 548 5.19 27.27 -9.41
CA GLN A 548 3.90 27.91 -9.69
C GLN A 548 2.81 27.26 -8.85
N ASN A 549 2.71 25.93 -8.86
CA ASN A 549 1.80 25.16 -8.01
C ASN A 549 2.51 23.96 -7.36
N ILE A 550 2.04 23.56 -6.18
CA ILE A 550 2.49 22.36 -5.48
C ILE A 550 1.26 21.50 -5.15
N ASN A 551 1.20 20.28 -5.68
CA ASN A 551 0.10 19.35 -5.50
C ASN A 551 0.60 18.01 -4.95
N LEU A 552 0.14 17.64 -3.75
CA LEU A 552 0.39 16.32 -3.15
C LEU A 552 -0.95 15.59 -2.99
N SER A 553 -1.07 14.38 -3.56
CA SER A 553 -2.30 13.58 -3.46
C SER A 553 -2.03 12.10 -3.21
N ALA A 554 -3.08 11.37 -2.82
CA ALA A 554 -3.02 9.92 -2.67
C ALA A 554 -3.28 9.18 -4.00
N ALA A 555 -2.64 8.01 -4.14
CA ALA A 555 -3.03 6.98 -5.10
C ALA A 555 -4.05 6.01 -4.44
N THR A 556 -4.93 5.39 -5.22
CA THR A 556 -6.00 4.52 -4.68
C THR A 556 -5.72 3.05 -5.01
N ASP A 557 -5.30 2.26 -4.02
CA ASP A 557 -5.30 0.80 -4.13
C ASP A 557 -6.74 0.28 -4.04
N SER A 558 -7.07 -0.81 -4.73
CA SER A 558 -8.42 -1.41 -4.65
C SER A 558 -8.44 -2.93 -4.75
N LEU A 559 -9.48 -3.53 -4.18
CA LEU A 559 -9.80 -4.96 -4.25
C LEU A 559 -11.26 -5.11 -4.67
N HIS A 560 -11.50 -5.78 -5.80
CA HIS A 560 -12.85 -6.12 -6.27
C HIS A 560 -13.01 -7.64 -6.34
N VAL A 561 -13.94 -8.19 -5.57
CA VAL A 561 -14.24 -9.63 -5.56
C VAL A 561 -15.71 -9.86 -5.88
N THR A 562 -15.97 -10.54 -7.00
CA THR A 562 -17.29 -10.99 -7.39
C THR A 562 -17.36 -12.52 -7.40
N GLY A 563 -18.51 -13.06 -7.05
CA GLY A 563 -18.72 -14.50 -7.06
C GLY A 563 -20.19 -14.85 -7.18
N GLU A 564 -20.51 -15.79 -8.06
CA GLU A 564 -21.85 -16.33 -8.23
C GLU A 564 -21.79 -17.86 -8.24
N SER A 565 -22.74 -18.49 -7.57
CA SER A 565 -22.90 -19.93 -7.56
C SER A 565 -24.37 -20.29 -7.61
N SER A 566 -24.72 -21.22 -8.48
CA SER A 566 -26.08 -21.70 -8.68
C SER A 566 -26.12 -23.23 -8.71
N SER A 567 -27.09 -23.78 -8.01
CA SER A 567 -27.41 -25.20 -7.98
C SER A 567 -28.92 -25.39 -7.97
N LYS A 568 -29.39 -26.64 -8.10
CA LYS A 568 -30.83 -26.96 -8.12
C LYS A 568 -31.63 -26.43 -6.92
N ARG A 569 -30.98 -26.11 -5.80
CA ARG A 569 -31.64 -25.69 -4.55
C ARG A 569 -31.03 -24.45 -3.90
N HIS A 570 -29.91 -23.95 -4.41
CA HIS A 570 -29.20 -22.83 -3.80
C HIS A 570 -28.64 -21.92 -4.87
N THR A 571 -28.89 -20.62 -4.74
CA THR A 571 -28.20 -19.56 -5.47
C THR A 571 -27.52 -18.64 -4.46
N SER A 572 -26.33 -18.15 -4.79
CA SER A 572 -25.60 -17.20 -3.95
C SER A 572 -24.78 -16.28 -4.83
N SER A 573 -24.73 -15.00 -4.48
CA SER A 573 -23.83 -14.03 -5.09
C SER A 573 -23.13 -13.21 -4.02
N VAL A 574 -21.92 -12.77 -4.33
CA VAL A 574 -21.11 -11.85 -3.52
C VAL A 574 -20.47 -10.82 -4.45
N ASP A 575 -20.46 -9.57 -4.02
CA ASP A 575 -19.77 -8.45 -4.65
C ASP A 575 -19.13 -7.63 -3.52
N LEU A 576 -17.81 -7.56 -3.48
CA LEU A 576 -17.04 -6.85 -2.46
C LEU A 576 -16.11 -5.87 -3.16
N TYR A 577 -16.17 -4.60 -2.78
CA TYR A 577 -15.28 -3.56 -3.27
C TYR A 577 -14.64 -2.84 -2.09
N ASP A 578 -13.33 -2.72 -2.08
CA ASP A 578 -12.58 -2.13 -0.98
C ASP A 578 -11.46 -1.27 -1.55
N GLU A 579 -11.36 -0.02 -1.10
CA GLU A 579 -10.30 0.90 -1.48
C GLU A 579 -9.36 1.23 -0.32
N THR A 580 -8.13 1.63 -0.65
CA THR A 580 -7.20 2.20 0.33
C THR A 580 -6.37 3.29 -0.33
N LEU A 581 -6.32 4.47 0.29
CA LEU A 581 -5.54 5.60 -0.17
C LEU A 581 -4.09 5.52 0.32
N ARG A 582 -3.16 5.70 -0.61
CA ARG A 582 -1.71 5.85 -0.39
C ARG A 582 -1.35 7.31 -0.59
N GLY A 583 -1.42 8.10 0.47
CA GLY A 583 -1.05 9.52 0.48
C GLY A 583 0.40 9.77 0.09
N SER A 584 0.67 10.90 -0.56
CA SER A 584 2.05 11.38 -0.70
C SER A 584 2.59 11.82 0.66
N GLN A 585 3.87 11.56 0.91
CA GLN A 585 4.56 11.89 2.15
C GLN A 585 5.78 12.74 1.83
N LEU A 586 5.91 13.89 2.50
CA LEU A 586 7.11 14.73 2.47
C LEU A 586 7.62 14.89 3.90
N ASN A 587 8.76 14.27 4.19
CA ASN A 587 9.35 14.25 5.52
C ASN A 587 10.70 14.97 5.51
N ALA A 588 10.99 15.75 6.55
CA ALA A 588 12.31 16.33 6.76
C ALA A 588 12.75 16.34 8.22
N THR A 589 14.06 16.27 8.45
CA THR A 589 14.63 16.36 9.81
C THR A 589 14.92 17.80 10.25
N GLY A 590 14.98 18.74 9.30
CA GLY A 590 15.04 20.18 9.50
C GLY A 590 13.95 20.87 8.70
N ASP A 591 14.11 22.17 8.45
CA ASP A 591 13.03 23.01 7.90
C ASP A 591 12.51 22.57 6.53
N VAL A 592 11.20 22.77 6.32
CA VAL A 592 10.50 22.61 5.04
C VAL A 592 9.93 23.96 4.62
N ASN A 593 10.32 24.45 3.45
CA ASN A 593 9.88 25.70 2.85
C ASN A 593 9.29 25.44 1.47
N LEU A 594 7.96 25.49 1.36
CA LEU A 594 7.24 25.32 0.09
C LEU A 594 6.68 26.68 -0.35
N GLN A 595 7.16 27.18 -1.48
CA GLN A 595 6.77 28.47 -2.05
C GLN A 595 6.13 28.27 -3.42
N ALA A 596 4.86 28.63 -3.52
CA ALA A 596 4.10 28.60 -4.77
C ALA A 596 3.72 30.02 -5.21
N ALA A 597 3.94 30.37 -6.48
CA ALA A 597 3.45 31.64 -7.02
C ALA A 597 1.91 31.69 -7.11
N LYS A 598 1.27 30.52 -7.24
CA LYS A 598 -0.18 30.32 -7.20
C LYS A 598 -0.51 29.45 -5.99
N ASP A 599 -0.84 28.17 -6.19
CA ASP A 599 -1.56 27.40 -5.17
C ASP A 599 -0.71 26.26 -4.58
N ILE A 600 -0.98 25.93 -3.31
CA ILE A 600 -0.49 24.72 -2.65
C ILE A 600 -1.70 23.87 -2.25
N LYS A 601 -1.77 22.63 -2.73
CA LYS A 601 -2.87 21.70 -2.44
C LYS A 601 -2.35 20.36 -1.92
N LEU A 602 -2.85 19.97 -0.76
CA LEU A 602 -2.64 18.65 -0.17
C LEU A 602 -3.99 17.93 -0.10
N SER A 603 -4.03 16.70 -0.58
CA SER A 603 -5.22 15.85 -0.56
C SER A 603 -4.85 14.47 -0.03
N ALA A 604 -5.41 14.06 1.11
CA ALA A 604 -5.05 12.81 1.80
C ALA A 604 -3.52 12.58 1.87
N SER A 605 -2.74 13.64 2.10
CA SER A 605 -1.27 13.63 2.03
C SER A 605 -0.65 14.23 3.27
N THR A 606 0.59 13.85 3.57
CA THR A 606 1.29 14.24 4.79
C THR A 606 2.55 15.06 4.50
N VAL A 607 2.75 16.14 5.24
CA VAL A 607 4.02 16.87 5.33
C VAL A 607 4.46 16.89 6.79
N GLU A 608 5.62 16.33 7.09
CA GLU A 608 6.14 16.20 8.44
C GLU A 608 7.57 16.72 8.55
N THR A 609 7.87 17.48 9.61
CA THR A 609 9.23 17.93 9.91
C THR A 609 9.50 18.13 11.40
N ASP A 610 10.72 17.85 11.86
CA ASP A 610 11.14 18.22 13.22
C ASP A 610 11.41 19.73 13.38
N GLY A 611 11.68 20.42 12.25
CA GLY A 611 11.98 21.85 12.15
C GLY A 611 10.74 22.72 11.94
N ALA A 612 10.94 23.88 11.32
CA ALA A 612 9.86 24.77 10.92
C ALA A 612 9.27 24.36 9.55
N LEU A 613 7.94 24.34 9.45
CA LEU A 613 7.22 24.20 8.19
C LEU A 613 6.68 25.55 7.75
N LYS A 614 7.07 25.99 6.55
CA LYS A 614 6.56 27.19 5.90
C LYS A 614 5.87 26.84 4.59
N LEU A 615 4.59 27.20 4.47
CA LEU A 615 3.81 27.14 3.23
C LEU A 615 3.48 28.57 2.80
N ALA A 616 3.96 29.00 1.63
CA ALA A 616 3.70 30.34 1.12
C ALA A 616 3.17 30.29 -0.31
N ALA A 617 1.88 30.59 -0.47
CA ALA A 617 1.18 30.63 -1.75
C ALA A 617 0.87 32.09 -2.14
N GLY A 618 1.09 32.45 -3.40
CA GLY A 618 0.58 33.71 -3.96
C GLY A 618 -0.95 33.69 -4.16
N GLY A 619 -1.49 32.50 -4.45
CA GLY A 619 -2.89 32.10 -4.45
C GLY A 619 -3.25 31.33 -3.17
N ASP A 620 -3.94 30.20 -3.29
CA ASP A 620 -4.57 29.53 -2.15
C ASP A 620 -3.72 28.40 -1.54
N VAL A 621 -3.92 28.13 -0.25
CA VAL A 621 -3.42 26.93 0.44
C VAL A 621 -4.60 26.06 0.84
N THR A 622 -4.69 24.85 0.30
CA THR A 622 -5.81 23.93 0.56
C THR A 622 -5.31 22.59 1.09
N LEU A 623 -5.76 22.22 2.29
CA LEU A 623 -5.64 20.88 2.86
C LEU A 623 -7.03 20.26 2.83
N THR A 624 -7.18 19.16 2.11
CA THR A 624 -8.47 18.51 1.89
C THR A 624 -8.38 17.00 1.99
N THR A 625 -9.54 16.36 1.89
CA THR A 625 -9.70 14.91 1.90
C THR A 625 -9.74 14.32 0.49
N GLN A 626 -9.31 13.07 0.36
CA GLN A 626 -9.81 12.14 -0.68
C GLN A 626 -10.71 11.09 -0.01
N THR A 627 -11.58 10.43 -0.77
CA THR A 627 -12.52 9.45 -0.22
C THR A 627 -12.10 8.02 -0.54
N GLU A 628 -12.27 7.10 0.41
CA GLU A 628 -12.22 5.65 0.22
C GLU A 628 -13.64 5.09 0.13
N GLN A 629 -13.84 4.11 -0.74
CA GLN A 629 -15.10 3.36 -0.85
C GLN A 629 -14.95 1.92 -0.33
N HIS A 630 -15.91 1.49 0.50
CA HIS A 630 -16.01 0.12 1.01
C HIS A 630 -17.43 -0.40 0.84
N ASP A 631 -17.63 -1.32 -0.09
CA ASP A 631 -18.92 -1.93 -0.40
C ASP A 631 -18.88 -3.44 -0.20
N ALA A 632 -19.96 -3.98 0.34
CA ALA A 632 -20.16 -5.42 0.48
C ALA A 632 -21.61 -5.78 0.21
N GLN A 633 -21.86 -6.55 -0.85
CA GLN A 633 -23.17 -7.12 -1.16
C GLN A 633 -23.10 -8.65 -1.15
N ARG A 634 -24.08 -9.28 -0.47
CA ARG A 634 -24.22 -10.73 -0.36
C ARG A 634 -25.68 -11.10 -0.52
N ASN A 635 -25.97 -11.91 -1.53
CA ASN A 635 -27.31 -12.44 -1.74
C ASN A 635 -27.28 -13.97 -1.62
N HIS A 636 -28.27 -14.55 -0.96
CA HIS A 636 -28.43 -15.99 -0.85
C HIS A 636 -29.91 -16.38 -1.01
N THR A 637 -30.19 -17.41 -1.80
CA THR A 637 -31.49 -18.07 -1.80
C THR A 637 -31.30 -19.58 -1.69
N GLY A 638 -31.92 -20.21 -0.70
CA GLY A 638 -31.82 -21.64 -0.43
C GLY A 638 -33.18 -22.32 -0.29
N ILE A 639 -33.32 -23.52 -0.85
CA ILE A 639 -34.53 -24.33 -0.82
C ILE A 639 -34.24 -25.66 -0.12
N SER A 640 -34.83 -25.87 1.06
CA SER A 640 -34.83 -27.16 1.74
C SER A 640 -36.15 -27.90 1.50
N LYS A 641 -36.07 -29.21 1.22
CA LYS A 641 -37.23 -30.09 1.03
C LYS A 641 -37.20 -31.21 2.07
N GLY A 642 -38.27 -31.33 2.85
CA GLY A 642 -38.56 -32.49 3.70
C GLY A 642 -39.45 -33.50 3.00
N LEU A 643 -39.90 -34.54 3.71
CA LEU A 643 -40.78 -35.59 3.16
C LEU A 643 -42.13 -35.03 2.65
N ALA A 644 -42.62 -33.94 3.24
CA ALA A 644 -43.90 -33.31 2.89
C ALA A 644 -43.89 -31.77 3.01
N SER A 645 -42.71 -31.14 3.09
CA SER A 645 -42.57 -29.69 3.28
C SER A 645 -41.45 -29.08 2.43
N THR A 646 -41.58 -27.80 2.08
CA THR A 646 -40.57 -27.01 1.39
C THR A 646 -40.34 -25.71 2.16
N THR A 647 -39.09 -25.35 2.42
CA THR A 647 -38.71 -24.05 3.00
C THR A 647 -37.78 -23.33 2.01
N THR A 648 -38.16 -22.13 1.60
CA THR A 648 -37.29 -21.22 0.83
C THR A 648 -36.82 -20.11 1.77
N THR A 649 -35.52 -19.89 1.85
CA THR A 649 -34.90 -18.80 2.62
C THR A 649 -34.18 -17.89 1.65
N ARG A 650 -34.46 -16.59 1.70
CA ARG A 650 -33.76 -15.54 0.94
C ARG A 650 -33.15 -14.55 1.91
N THR A 651 -31.87 -14.25 1.74
CA THR A 651 -31.17 -13.18 2.47
C THR A 651 -30.46 -12.26 1.49
N GLU A 652 -30.51 -10.97 1.74
CA GLU A 652 -29.80 -9.95 0.98
C GLU A 652 -29.18 -8.99 2.01
N ASP A 653 -27.86 -8.87 2.00
CA ASP A 653 -27.10 -7.97 2.87
C ASP A 653 -26.29 -7.05 1.97
N SER A 654 -26.41 -5.74 2.14
CA SER A 654 -25.62 -4.75 1.42
C SER A 654 -25.17 -3.65 2.36
N ILE A 655 -23.88 -3.33 2.33
CA ILE A 655 -23.27 -2.19 3.02
C ILE A 655 -22.49 -1.40 1.98
N SER A 656 -22.57 -0.08 2.04
CA SER A 656 -21.77 0.84 1.23
C SER A 656 -21.30 2.00 2.11
N GLN A 657 -20.00 2.21 2.16
CA GLN A 657 -19.35 3.23 2.98
C GLN A 657 -18.45 4.10 2.11
N THR A 658 -18.48 5.40 2.36
CA THR A 658 -17.57 6.39 1.78
C THR A 658 -16.92 7.15 2.92
N LEU A 659 -15.62 6.95 3.12
CA LEU A 659 -14.85 7.52 4.22
C LEU A 659 -13.94 8.64 3.72
N ALA A 660 -13.88 9.77 4.42
CA ALA A 660 -13.03 10.90 4.04
C ALA A 660 -11.67 10.81 4.76
N VAL A 661 -10.58 10.70 3.99
CA VAL A 661 -9.20 10.63 4.48
C VAL A 661 -8.51 11.98 4.32
N GLY A 662 -8.19 12.62 5.44
CA GLY A 662 -7.63 13.97 5.51
C GLY A 662 -6.14 14.09 5.25
N SER A 663 -5.71 15.32 4.97
CA SER A 663 -4.29 15.68 4.91
C SER A 663 -3.73 15.97 6.30
N MET A 664 -2.42 15.86 6.46
CA MET A 664 -1.74 16.15 7.72
C MET A 664 -0.51 17.05 7.54
N LEU A 665 -0.43 18.12 8.34
CA LEU A 665 0.80 18.88 8.58
C LEU A 665 1.26 18.64 10.01
N SER A 666 2.52 18.24 10.19
CA SER A 666 3.16 18.01 11.49
C SER A 666 4.51 18.72 11.52
N ALA A 667 4.74 19.65 12.44
CA ALA A 667 6.02 20.37 12.49
C ALA A 667 6.47 20.80 13.89
N GLY A 668 7.72 21.24 14.03
CA GLY A 668 8.19 21.97 15.20
C GLY A 668 7.49 23.32 15.37
N SER A 669 7.24 24.03 14.27
CA SER A 669 6.39 25.24 14.17
C SER A 669 5.82 25.35 12.76
N ILE A 670 4.62 25.94 12.59
CA ILE A 670 3.96 26.05 11.29
C ILE A 670 3.63 27.51 10.97
N ASP A 671 4.05 27.99 9.79
CA ASP A 671 3.65 29.28 9.20
C ASP A 671 3.07 29.07 7.80
N VAL A 672 1.78 29.31 7.63
CA VAL A 672 1.07 29.21 6.36
C VAL A 672 0.59 30.59 5.93
N SER A 673 0.85 30.94 4.68
CA SER A 673 0.37 32.18 4.07
C SER A 673 -0.20 31.94 2.68
N GLY A 674 -1.32 32.61 2.38
CA GLY A 674 -2.03 32.49 1.10
C GLY A 674 -3.04 33.62 0.87
N ASN A 675 -3.77 33.54 -0.24
CA ASN A 675 -4.93 34.37 -0.51
C ASN A 675 -6.13 33.87 0.31
N THR A 676 -6.49 32.60 0.13
CA THR A 676 -7.38 31.83 1.01
C THR A 676 -6.65 30.63 1.61
N ILE A 677 -6.97 30.26 2.85
CA ILE A 677 -6.49 29.03 3.49
C ILE A 677 -7.71 28.17 3.84
N ALA A 678 -7.75 26.93 3.35
CA ALA A 678 -8.80 25.96 3.66
C ALA A 678 -8.19 24.69 4.29
N VAL A 679 -8.67 24.31 5.47
CA VAL A 679 -8.35 23.04 6.14
C VAL A 679 -9.66 22.28 6.32
N MET A 680 -9.90 21.26 5.48
CA MET A 680 -11.15 20.49 5.42
C MET A 680 -10.90 19.04 5.82
N GLY A 681 -11.58 18.56 6.87
CA GLY A 681 -11.39 17.21 7.42
C GLY A 681 -9.92 16.82 7.64
N SER A 682 -9.05 17.78 7.95
CA SER A 682 -7.59 17.63 7.91
C SER A 682 -6.94 18.12 9.21
N ASN A 683 -5.70 17.71 9.45
CA ASN A 683 -4.98 17.98 10.70
C ASN A 683 -3.75 18.88 10.48
N VAL A 684 -3.60 19.90 11.30
CA VAL A 684 -2.44 20.81 11.35
C VAL A 684 -1.94 20.87 12.78
N VAL A 685 -0.78 20.27 13.06
CA VAL A 685 -0.27 20.08 14.42
C VAL A 685 1.17 20.56 14.53
N ALA A 686 1.48 21.32 15.59
CA ALA A 686 2.85 21.77 15.85
C ALA A 686 3.26 21.65 17.32
N ASP A 687 4.57 21.48 17.56
CA ASP A 687 5.13 21.48 18.92
C ASP A 687 5.11 22.89 19.54
N LYS A 688 5.40 23.91 18.73
CA LYS A 688 5.38 25.33 19.10
C LYS A 688 4.27 26.05 18.33
N ASP A 689 4.50 27.27 17.89
CA ASP A 689 3.46 28.14 17.36
C ASP A 689 2.95 27.68 15.99
N ILE A 690 1.64 27.84 15.77
CA ILE A 690 0.97 27.76 14.47
C ILE A 690 0.48 29.15 14.10
N THR A 691 0.80 29.60 12.89
CA THR A 691 0.30 30.85 12.30
C THR A 691 -0.28 30.57 10.91
N LEU A 692 -1.58 30.83 10.71
CA LEU A 692 -2.22 30.83 9.39
C LEU A 692 -2.62 32.26 9.04
N ARG A 693 -2.12 32.79 7.92
CA ARG A 693 -2.35 34.17 7.45
C ARG A 693 -2.93 34.19 6.04
N ALA A 694 -4.18 34.58 5.90
CA ALA A 694 -4.85 34.70 4.60
C ALA A 694 -5.16 36.17 4.29
N LYS A 695 -4.92 36.59 3.04
CA LYS A 695 -5.33 37.94 2.59
C LYS A 695 -6.86 38.10 2.55
N GLU A 696 -7.57 37.01 2.29
CA GLU A 696 -9.03 36.96 2.23
C GLU A 696 -9.58 36.06 3.35
N ASN A 697 -9.73 34.76 3.11
CA ASN A 697 -10.51 33.91 4.01
C ASN A 697 -9.66 32.79 4.63
N ILE A 698 -9.99 32.41 5.86
CA ILE A 698 -9.53 31.17 6.48
C ILE A 698 -10.76 30.33 6.83
N THR A 699 -10.79 29.08 6.36
CA THR A 699 -11.83 28.11 6.71
C THR A 699 -11.19 26.86 7.32
N VAL A 700 -11.55 26.56 8.56
CA VAL A 700 -11.27 25.29 9.24
C VAL A 700 -12.59 24.54 9.35
N GLY A 701 -12.79 23.53 8.51
CA GLY A 701 -14.10 22.95 8.23
C GLY A 701 -14.08 21.42 8.21
N THR A 702 -15.24 20.86 7.87
CA THR A 702 -15.45 19.42 7.88
C THR A 702 -15.35 18.80 6.49
N ALA A 703 -15.17 17.48 6.45
CA ALA A 703 -15.40 16.66 5.27
C ALA A 703 -16.53 15.67 5.56
N GLN A 704 -17.38 15.39 4.57
CA GLN A 704 -18.52 14.51 4.74
C GLN A 704 -18.16 13.06 4.44
N GLN A 705 -18.67 12.14 5.24
CA GLN A 705 -18.64 10.70 5.01
C GLN A 705 -20.06 10.13 5.09
N SER A 706 -20.28 8.99 4.44
CA SER A 706 -21.60 8.36 4.38
C SER A 706 -21.54 6.85 4.51
N GLU A 707 -22.58 6.29 5.11
CA GLU A 707 -22.79 4.86 5.23
C GLU A 707 -24.24 4.53 4.87
N SER A 708 -24.44 3.49 4.08
CA SER A 708 -25.75 2.96 3.71
C SER A 708 -25.75 1.45 3.89
N GLU A 709 -26.75 0.93 4.60
CA GLU A 709 -26.91 -0.49 4.87
C GLU A 709 -28.33 -0.96 4.54
N SER A 710 -28.45 -2.22 4.11
CA SER A 710 -29.74 -2.88 3.90
C SER A 710 -29.61 -4.37 4.18
N HIS A 711 -30.50 -4.88 5.03
CA HIS A 711 -30.58 -6.27 5.42
C HIS A 711 -31.98 -6.80 5.17
N LEU A 712 -32.11 -7.87 4.40
CA LEU A 712 -33.36 -8.56 4.13
C LEU A 712 -33.25 -10.01 4.56
N PHE A 713 -34.24 -10.46 5.33
CA PHE A 713 -34.44 -11.87 5.65
C PHE A 713 -35.86 -12.28 5.28
N GLU A 714 -36.02 -13.26 4.40
CA GLU A 714 -37.32 -13.78 4.00
C GLU A 714 -37.35 -15.32 4.06
N GLN A 715 -38.35 -15.87 4.76
CA GLN A 715 -38.56 -17.31 4.89
C GLN A 715 -39.97 -17.69 4.46
N LYS A 716 -40.09 -18.55 3.44
CA LYS A 716 -41.34 -19.11 2.93
C LYS A 716 -41.39 -20.61 3.18
N LYS A 717 -42.30 -21.06 4.03
CA LYS A 717 -42.61 -22.48 4.27
C LYS A 717 -43.89 -22.87 3.55
N SER A 718 -43.94 -24.10 3.03
CA SER A 718 -45.14 -24.67 2.43
C SER A 718 -45.19 -26.19 2.63
N GLY A 719 -46.39 -26.76 2.71
CA GLY A 719 -46.62 -28.18 2.97
C GLY A 719 -46.92 -28.48 4.44
N LEU A 720 -46.53 -29.67 4.92
CA LEU A 720 -46.74 -30.14 6.29
C LEU A 720 -45.70 -29.54 7.26
N MET A 721 -46.12 -28.62 8.12
CA MET A 721 -45.33 -27.90 9.11
C MET A 721 -45.68 -28.39 10.52
N THR A 722 -44.71 -28.38 11.44
CA THR A 722 -44.97 -28.66 12.86
C THR A 722 -45.29 -27.35 13.59
N THR A 723 -46.23 -27.36 14.54
CA THR A 723 -46.62 -26.15 15.30
C THR A 723 -45.74 -25.89 16.53
N GLY A 724 -44.56 -26.51 16.62
CA GLY A 724 -43.66 -26.44 17.79
C GLY A 724 -44.04 -27.34 18.97
N GLY A 725 -45.12 -28.13 18.86
CA GLY A 725 -45.57 -29.15 19.83
C GLY A 725 -46.10 -30.40 19.12
N ILE A 726 -47.10 -31.08 19.69
CA ILE A 726 -47.73 -32.30 19.10
C ILE A 726 -48.79 -31.92 18.02
N GLY A 727 -48.54 -30.87 17.24
CA GLY A 727 -49.47 -30.37 16.21
C GLY A 727 -48.84 -30.21 14.82
N VAL A 728 -49.64 -30.39 13.78
CA VAL A 728 -49.26 -30.30 12.37
C VAL A 728 -50.15 -29.33 11.59
N THR A 729 -49.56 -28.48 10.75
CA THR A 729 -50.27 -27.58 9.84
C THR A 729 -49.92 -27.92 8.39
N VAL A 730 -50.91 -28.15 7.52
CA VAL A 730 -50.70 -28.21 6.07
C VAL A 730 -51.09 -26.87 5.45
N GLY A 731 -50.12 -26.13 4.91
CA GLY A 731 -50.37 -24.78 4.40
C GLY A 731 -49.13 -24.07 3.88
N SER A 732 -49.18 -22.74 3.84
CA SER A 732 -48.06 -21.84 3.54
C SER A 732 -47.87 -20.82 4.67
N ASN A 733 -46.61 -20.42 4.90
CA ASN A 733 -46.22 -19.38 5.83
C ASN A 733 -45.07 -18.57 5.21
N SER A 734 -45.13 -17.24 5.27
CA SER A 734 -44.11 -16.32 4.78
C SER A 734 -43.82 -15.30 5.87
N GLN A 735 -42.56 -15.17 6.27
CA GLN A 735 -42.07 -14.12 7.16
C GLN A 735 -40.98 -13.34 6.41
N LYS A 736 -41.06 -12.01 6.42
CA LYS A 736 -40.09 -11.13 5.77
C LYS A 736 -39.75 -9.97 6.70
N THR A 737 -38.47 -9.71 6.87
CA THR A 737 -37.93 -8.57 7.62
C THR A 737 -36.99 -7.79 6.69
N THR A 738 -37.06 -6.47 6.72
CA THR A 738 -36.21 -5.58 5.94
C THR A 738 -35.80 -4.39 6.80
N ASP A 739 -34.50 -4.24 6.99
CA ASP A 739 -33.86 -3.14 7.72
C ASP A 739 -33.03 -2.33 6.72
N THR A 740 -33.20 -1.02 6.71
CA THR A 740 -32.34 -0.12 5.91
C THR A 740 -31.87 1.03 6.76
N GLY A 741 -30.60 1.40 6.66
CA GLY A 741 -30.00 2.50 7.38
C GLY A 741 -29.20 3.40 6.45
N LYS A 742 -29.21 4.71 6.69
CA LYS A 742 -28.33 5.69 6.05
C LYS A 742 -27.83 6.68 7.08
N SER A 743 -26.51 6.82 7.18
CA SER A 743 -25.84 7.80 8.03
C SER A 743 -25.01 8.74 7.18
N ILE A 744 -25.07 10.03 7.48
CA ILE A 744 -24.20 11.06 6.94
C ILE A 744 -23.56 11.76 8.13
N SER A 745 -22.23 11.73 8.20
CA SER A 745 -21.50 12.41 9.27
C SER A 745 -20.40 13.30 8.73
N ASN A 746 -19.96 14.24 9.56
CA ASN A 746 -18.90 15.20 9.26
C ASN A 746 -17.66 14.90 10.09
N VAL A 747 -16.52 14.76 9.42
CA VAL A 747 -15.19 14.67 10.02
C VAL A 747 -14.61 16.08 10.11
N GLY A 748 -14.43 16.58 11.33
CA GLY A 748 -13.86 17.90 11.61
C GLY A 748 -12.36 17.98 11.35
N SER A 749 -11.88 19.19 11.11
CA SER A 749 -10.44 19.48 11.09
C SER A 749 -9.89 19.75 12.49
N THR A 750 -8.59 19.53 12.68
CA THR A 750 -7.89 19.87 13.93
C THR A 750 -6.73 20.82 13.64
N VAL A 751 -6.69 21.98 14.30
CA VAL A 751 -5.53 22.90 14.28
C VAL A 751 -4.99 23.06 15.69
N GLY A 752 -3.83 22.47 16.00
CA GLY A 752 -3.40 22.22 17.38
C GLY A 752 -1.92 22.51 17.66
N SER A 753 -1.63 23.36 18.65
CA SER A 753 -0.28 23.56 19.19
C SER A 753 -0.10 22.87 20.55
N LEU A 754 0.91 22.01 20.67
CA LEU A 754 1.20 21.24 21.89
C LEU A 754 1.89 22.06 22.99
N GLY A 755 2.66 23.10 22.63
CA GLY A 755 3.44 23.90 23.57
C GLY A 755 3.46 25.41 23.30
N GLY A 756 2.82 25.86 22.22
CA GLY A 756 2.80 27.24 21.75
C GLY A 756 1.40 27.82 21.59
N ASN A 757 1.33 28.85 20.75
CA ASN A 757 0.12 29.59 20.41
C ASN A 757 -0.47 29.10 19.09
N VAL A 758 -1.76 29.37 18.88
CA VAL A 758 -2.40 29.27 17.55
C VAL A 758 -2.91 30.65 17.15
N THR A 759 -2.46 31.15 16.01
CA THR A 759 -2.91 32.43 15.42
C THR A 759 -3.53 32.20 14.06
N LEU A 760 -4.81 32.57 13.90
CA LEU A 760 -5.52 32.59 12.63
C LEU A 760 -5.87 34.04 12.28
N ASP A 761 -5.29 34.55 11.19
CA ASP A 761 -5.44 35.94 10.75
C ASP A 761 -5.97 35.98 9.31
N ALA A 762 -7.26 36.26 9.16
CA ALA A 762 -7.94 36.41 7.89
C ALA A 762 -8.23 37.89 7.61
N GLY A 763 -7.94 38.36 6.39
CA GLY A 763 -8.28 39.73 5.98
C GLY A 763 -9.79 39.98 5.85
N ASN A 764 -10.59 38.94 5.59
CA ASN A 764 -12.03 38.98 5.39
C ASN A 764 -12.79 38.02 6.33
N GLN A 765 -13.13 36.79 5.91
CA GLN A 765 -13.90 35.87 6.77
C GLN A 765 -12.99 34.83 7.41
N LEU A 766 -13.07 34.68 8.73
CA LEU A 766 -12.57 33.51 9.45
C LEU A 766 -13.74 32.59 9.82
N THR A 767 -13.71 31.35 9.39
CA THR A 767 -14.74 30.34 9.67
C THR A 767 -14.14 29.10 10.32
N ILE A 768 -14.68 28.69 11.47
CA ILE A 768 -14.44 27.39 12.10
C ILE A 768 -15.79 26.66 12.12
N HIS A 769 -15.90 25.52 11.44
CA HIS A 769 -17.15 24.78 11.28
C HIS A 769 -16.95 23.31 11.64
N GLY A 770 -17.69 22.84 12.66
CA GLY A 770 -17.61 21.47 13.20
C GLY A 770 -16.18 20.97 13.48
N SER A 771 -15.27 21.86 13.87
CA SER A 771 -13.81 21.61 13.91
C SER A 771 -13.18 22.03 15.24
N GLU A 772 -11.96 21.57 15.50
CA GLU A 772 -11.22 21.80 16.74
C GLU A 772 -10.02 22.74 16.53
N VAL A 773 -9.85 23.74 17.42
CA VAL A 773 -8.65 24.59 17.52
C VAL A 773 -8.11 24.55 18.94
N ILE A 774 -6.85 24.16 19.12
CA ILE A 774 -6.27 23.88 20.43
C ILE A 774 -4.91 24.56 20.55
N ALA A 775 -4.66 25.26 21.66
CA ALA A 775 -3.34 25.78 21.99
C ALA A 775 -3.04 25.56 23.47
N ASN A 776 -1.83 25.09 23.77
CA ASN A 776 -1.37 25.00 25.17
C ASN A 776 -1.14 26.39 25.80
N LYS A 777 -0.96 27.45 24.99
CA LYS A 777 -0.89 28.84 25.44
C LYS A 777 -2.09 29.63 24.93
N ASP A 778 -1.88 30.61 24.06
CA ASP A 778 -2.90 31.55 23.62
C ASP A 778 -3.49 31.14 22.25
N ILE A 779 -4.79 31.39 22.07
CA ILE A 779 -5.45 31.35 20.76
C ILE A 779 -5.81 32.79 20.38
N SER A 780 -5.39 33.22 19.18
CA SER A 780 -5.74 34.52 18.61
C SER A 780 -6.41 34.36 17.25
N LEU A 781 -7.66 34.78 17.14
CA LEU A 781 -8.49 34.69 15.95
C LEU A 781 -8.85 36.10 15.45
N GLN A 782 -8.58 36.39 14.19
CA GLN A 782 -8.85 37.68 13.57
C GLN A 782 -9.51 37.52 12.19
N GLY A 783 -10.53 38.33 11.94
CA GLY A 783 -11.24 38.45 10.67
C GLY A 783 -11.81 39.87 10.50
N SER A 784 -12.29 40.21 9.30
CA SER A 784 -13.34 41.23 9.16
C SER A 784 -14.62 40.74 9.85
N ASP A 785 -14.95 39.47 9.64
CA ASP A 785 -16.03 38.74 10.30
C ASP A 785 -15.49 37.38 10.79
N VAL A 786 -16.04 36.88 11.91
CA VAL A 786 -15.65 35.59 12.50
C VAL A 786 -16.88 34.72 12.75
N ALA A 787 -16.86 33.49 12.27
CA ALA A 787 -17.94 32.52 12.45
C ALA A 787 -17.41 31.20 13.03
N ILE A 788 -17.96 30.75 14.15
CA ILE A 788 -17.63 29.48 14.81
C ILE A 788 -18.94 28.69 14.96
N THR A 789 -19.13 27.65 14.16
CA THR A 789 -20.44 27.00 13.99
C THR A 789 -20.36 25.49 14.12
N ALA A 790 -21.49 24.85 14.42
CA ALA A 790 -21.63 23.40 14.47
C ALA A 790 -21.93 22.81 13.09
N ALA A 791 -21.46 21.58 12.83
CA ALA A 791 -21.81 20.78 11.65
C ALA A 791 -22.99 19.84 11.94
N GLU A 792 -23.77 19.48 10.93
CA GLU A 792 -24.97 18.63 11.08
C GLU A 792 -24.74 17.20 10.58
N ASN A 793 -25.06 16.22 11.42
CA ASN A 793 -25.02 14.79 11.09
C ASN A 793 -26.45 14.26 10.97
N ASN A 794 -26.70 13.43 9.97
CA ASN A 794 -28.03 12.92 9.66
C ASN A 794 -28.07 11.40 9.74
N LEU A 795 -29.11 10.84 10.35
CA LEU A 795 -29.40 9.41 10.41
C LEU A 795 -30.83 9.16 9.93
N SER A 796 -31.00 8.18 9.05
CA SER A 796 -32.32 7.67 8.66
C SER A 796 -32.32 6.15 8.75
N GLN A 797 -33.31 5.58 9.43
CA GLN A 797 -33.45 4.14 9.61
C GLN A 797 -34.88 3.71 9.36
N GLN A 798 -35.05 2.57 8.69
CA GLN A 798 -36.37 2.00 8.42
C GLN A 798 -36.38 0.50 8.74
N HIS A 799 -37.30 0.10 9.63
CA HIS A 799 -37.54 -1.29 10.00
C HIS A 799 -38.91 -1.74 9.47
N THR A 800 -38.95 -2.82 8.69
CA THR A 800 -40.18 -3.37 8.12
C THR A 800 -40.32 -4.86 8.38
N THR A 801 -41.43 -5.29 8.97
CA THR A 801 -41.77 -6.70 9.21
C THR A 801 -43.09 -7.06 8.54
N GLU A 802 -43.11 -8.13 7.75
CA GLU A 802 -44.30 -8.70 7.11
C GLU A 802 -44.47 -10.18 7.46
N SER A 803 -45.70 -10.62 7.73
CA SER A 803 -46.03 -12.04 7.94
C SER A 803 -47.33 -12.43 7.23
N LYS A 804 -47.36 -13.60 6.60
CA LYS A 804 -48.54 -14.17 5.92
C LYS A 804 -48.62 -15.67 6.17
N GLN A 805 -49.75 -16.16 6.66
CA GLN A 805 -49.96 -17.58 6.93
C GLN A 805 -51.32 -18.04 6.41
N SER A 806 -51.37 -19.21 5.78
CA SER A 806 -52.63 -19.84 5.31
C SER A 806 -52.54 -21.36 5.44
N GLY A 807 -53.53 -22.05 6.01
CA GLY A 807 -53.48 -23.52 6.08
C GLY A 807 -54.47 -24.20 7.02
N ILE A 808 -54.46 -25.54 7.00
CA ILE A 808 -55.21 -26.42 7.89
C ILE A 808 -54.29 -26.87 9.03
N THR A 809 -54.59 -26.49 10.27
CA THR A 809 -53.81 -26.80 11.48
C THR A 809 -54.54 -27.82 12.35
N VAL A 810 -53.87 -28.91 12.71
CA VAL A 810 -54.29 -29.92 13.69
C VAL A 810 -53.34 -29.85 14.89
N ALA A 811 -53.76 -29.30 16.03
CA ALA A 811 -52.87 -29.10 17.19
C ALA A 811 -53.47 -29.66 18.49
N LEU A 812 -52.60 -30.09 19.41
CA LEU A 812 -52.93 -30.38 20.81
C LEU A 812 -52.80 -29.07 21.61
N SER A 813 -53.89 -28.62 22.24
CA SER A 813 -53.94 -27.39 23.03
C SER A 813 -52.99 -27.48 24.22
N GLY A 814 -51.89 -26.73 24.19
CA GLY A 814 -50.91 -26.63 25.27
C GLY A 814 -49.82 -25.64 24.87
N ALA A 815 -49.41 -24.77 25.79
CA ALA A 815 -48.50 -23.66 25.51
C ALA A 815 -47.18 -24.14 24.91
N VAL A 816 -46.87 -23.65 23.72
CA VAL A 816 -45.58 -23.85 23.06
C VAL A 816 -44.92 -22.47 22.97
N GLY A 817 -43.96 -22.21 23.85
CA GLY A 817 -43.06 -21.08 23.73
C GLY A 817 -41.84 -21.49 22.90
N SER A 818 -41.64 -20.84 21.75
CA SER A 818 -40.33 -20.83 21.09
C SER A 818 -39.97 -19.39 20.77
N ALA A 819 -39.30 -18.73 21.71
CA ALA A 819 -38.49 -17.56 21.42
C ALA A 819 -37.10 -18.06 21.00
N VAL A 820 -36.74 -17.87 19.74
CA VAL A 820 -35.34 -18.05 19.30
C VAL A 820 -34.61 -16.76 19.68
N ASN A 821 -33.69 -16.91 20.63
CA ASN A 821 -32.86 -15.86 21.17
C ASN A 821 -31.67 -15.61 20.22
N THR A 822 -31.70 -14.54 19.42
CA THR A 822 -30.50 -14.01 18.76
C THR A 822 -29.91 -12.93 19.64
N ALA A 823 -29.23 -13.35 20.69
CA ALA A 823 -28.20 -12.58 21.36
C ALA A 823 -26.86 -13.22 20.99
N VAL A 824 -25.93 -12.46 20.41
CA VAL A 824 -24.47 -12.62 20.58
C VAL A 824 -23.75 -11.45 19.88
N THR A 825 -23.15 -10.63 20.76
CA THR A 825 -21.87 -9.88 20.66
C THR A 825 -21.70 -8.73 19.67
N THR A 826 -22.16 -7.57 20.12
CA THR A 826 -21.43 -6.29 20.05
C THR A 826 -20.20 -6.38 20.97
N ALA A 827 -19.02 -6.72 20.44
CA ALA A 827 -17.76 -6.62 21.17
C ALA A 827 -16.55 -6.78 20.23
N GLN A 828 -16.20 -5.74 19.47
CA GLN A 828 -14.83 -5.43 19.02
C GLN A 828 -14.84 -4.23 18.07
N ASP A 829 -14.82 -3.00 18.59
CA ASP A 829 -14.51 -1.80 17.80
C ASP A 829 -13.74 -0.78 18.64
N ALA A 830 -12.50 -1.15 19.00
CA ALA A 830 -11.52 -0.20 19.50
C ALA A 830 -10.12 -0.73 19.18
N LYS A 831 -9.60 -0.38 18.01
CA LYS A 831 -8.16 -0.18 17.71
C LYS A 831 -7.92 -0.05 16.21
N LYS A 832 -7.88 1.19 15.71
CA LYS A 832 -7.09 1.59 14.53
C LYS A 832 -6.78 3.10 14.64
N GLU A 833 -5.67 3.45 15.27
CA GLU A 833 -5.10 4.80 15.21
C GLU A 833 -3.58 4.65 15.11
N THR A 834 -2.96 5.29 14.11
CA THR A 834 -1.59 4.96 13.63
C THR A 834 -0.53 6.01 13.98
N ASN A 835 -0.88 7.16 14.57
CA ASN A 835 0.08 8.23 14.91
C ASN A 835 0.21 8.44 16.43
N GLY A 836 1.45 8.44 16.96
CA GLY A 836 1.75 8.54 18.40
C GLY A 836 1.33 9.84 19.09
N ARG A 837 1.28 10.98 18.37
CA ARG A 837 0.86 12.29 18.93
C ARG A 837 -0.67 12.43 18.96
N LEU A 838 -1.36 11.97 17.91
CA LEU A 838 -2.83 11.95 17.86
C LEU A 838 -3.42 10.89 18.80
N ALA A 839 -2.79 9.71 18.89
CA ALA A 839 -3.16 8.67 19.84
C ALA A 839 -3.03 9.12 21.29
N ALA A 840 -2.04 9.96 21.61
CA ALA A 840 -1.90 10.56 22.95
C ALA A 840 -3.03 11.56 23.25
N LEU A 841 -3.53 12.29 22.25
CA LEU A 841 -4.66 13.22 22.38
C LEU A 841 -6.00 12.47 22.54
N GLN A 842 -6.25 11.42 21.75
CA GLN A 842 -7.51 10.67 21.74
C GLN A 842 -7.61 9.61 22.85
N GLY A 843 -6.49 9.03 23.31
CA GLY A 843 -6.46 8.03 24.38
C GLY A 843 -7.04 8.51 25.72
N THR A 844 -7.08 9.83 25.94
CA THR A 844 -7.70 10.49 27.09
C THR A 844 -9.24 10.56 27.03
N LYS A 845 -9.86 10.51 25.83
CA LYS A 845 -11.34 10.62 25.65
C LYS A 845 -12.06 9.27 25.86
N ALA A 846 -11.44 8.13 25.53
CA ALA A 846 -12.10 6.81 25.55
C ALA A 846 -12.25 6.15 26.94
N ALA A 847 -11.57 6.67 27.97
CA ALA A 847 -11.53 6.06 29.31
C ALA A 847 -12.75 6.39 30.22
N LEU A 848 -13.70 7.20 29.74
CA LEU A 848 -14.77 7.80 30.57
C LEU A 848 -16.19 7.24 30.33
N SER A 849 -16.44 6.37 29.34
CA SER A 849 -17.82 6.01 28.90
C SER A 849 -18.23 4.55 29.08
N GLY A 850 -17.42 3.69 29.68
CA GLY A 850 -17.65 2.24 29.67
C GLY A 850 -18.14 1.64 31.00
N ILE A 851 -19.42 1.75 31.37
CA ILE A 851 -20.09 0.78 32.25
C ILE A 851 -21.58 0.70 31.91
N GLN A 852 -22.07 -0.51 31.56
CA GLN A 852 -23.28 -1.19 32.11
C GLN A 852 -23.95 -2.11 31.07
N ALA A 853 -23.72 -3.43 31.18
CA ALA A 853 -24.56 -4.46 30.55
C ALA A 853 -24.53 -5.75 31.38
N VAL A 854 -25.24 -5.76 32.52
CA VAL A 854 -25.64 -6.99 33.21
C VAL A 854 -27.10 -6.84 33.61
N GLN A 855 -28.01 -7.12 32.67
CA GLN A 855 -29.44 -7.28 32.98
C GLN A 855 -30.21 -7.96 31.84
N ALA A 856 -29.72 -9.12 31.36
CA ALA A 856 -30.50 -10.01 30.48
C ALA A 856 -30.72 -11.42 31.09
N GLY A 857 -30.18 -11.68 32.28
CA GLY A 857 -30.26 -12.98 32.96
C GLY A 857 -31.39 -13.14 33.99
N GLN A 858 -32.18 -12.10 34.27
CA GLN A 858 -33.21 -12.14 35.33
C GLN A 858 -34.66 -12.23 34.81
N LEU A 859 -34.89 -12.20 33.49
CA LEU A 859 -36.24 -12.28 32.91
C LEU A 859 -36.64 -13.68 32.39
N ALA A 860 -35.92 -14.72 32.82
CA ALA A 860 -36.27 -16.13 32.56
C ALA A 860 -36.80 -16.87 33.81
N GLN A 861 -36.88 -16.21 34.98
CA GLN A 861 -37.37 -16.81 36.25
C GLN A 861 -38.72 -16.26 36.73
N ALA A 862 -39.47 -15.52 35.89
CA ALA A 862 -40.75 -14.91 36.26
C ALA A 862 -41.96 -15.46 35.45
N GLN A 863 -41.94 -16.75 35.08
CA GLN A 863 -43.11 -17.45 34.50
C GLN A 863 -43.34 -18.82 35.17
N GLY A 864 -43.17 -18.90 36.49
CA GLY A 864 -43.60 -20.04 37.30
C GLY A 864 -44.97 -19.74 37.93
N GLY A 865 -46.06 -20.12 37.26
CA GLY A 865 -47.42 -20.07 37.79
C GLY A 865 -48.29 -21.13 37.11
N ASP A 866 -48.96 -21.96 37.92
CA ASP A 866 -49.68 -23.19 37.59
C ASP A 866 -50.45 -23.20 36.26
N ALA A 867 -49.98 -24.01 35.30
CA ALA A 867 -50.74 -24.40 34.12
C ALA A 867 -51.55 -25.67 34.42
N ALA A 868 -52.76 -25.49 34.94
CA ALA A 868 -53.75 -26.56 35.02
C ALA A 868 -54.15 -27.01 33.60
N SER A 869 -53.73 -28.23 33.29
CA SER A 869 -53.85 -28.96 32.02
C SER A 869 -55.27 -28.98 31.43
N MET A 870 -55.42 -28.47 30.20
CA MET A 870 -56.48 -28.90 29.27
C MET A 870 -55.83 -29.30 27.94
N VAL A 871 -55.79 -30.60 27.68
CA VAL A 871 -55.27 -31.18 26.43
C VAL A 871 -56.46 -31.47 25.51
N GLY A 872 -56.46 -30.87 24.32
CA GLY A 872 -57.54 -30.98 23.35
C GLY A 872 -57.03 -30.93 21.92
N ILE A 873 -57.63 -31.70 21.02
CA ILE A 873 -57.26 -31.74 19.60
C ILE A 873 -58.14 -30.72 18.85
N SER A 874 -57.52 -29.75 18.16
CA SER A 874 -58.24 -28.78 17.31
C SER A 874 -57.80 -28.85 15.86
N ILE A 875 -58.74 -28.87 14.92
CA ILE A 875 -58.54 -28.76 13.46
C ILE A 875 -59.06 -27.39 13.00
N SER A 876 -58.25 -26.54 12.35
CA SER A 876 -58.69 -25.22 11.87
C SER A 876 -58.14 -24.88 10.50
N LEU A 877 -58.94 -24.25 9.63
CA LEU A 877 -58.53 -23.65 8.36
C LEU A 877 -58.54 -22.12 8.51
N GLY A 878 -57.45 -21.43 8.18
CA GLY A 878 -57.43 -19.97 8.26
C GLY A 878 -56.39 -19.32 7.37
N SER A 879 -56.54 -18.00 7.17
CA SER A 879 -55.54 -17.12 6.55
C SER A 879 -55.33 -15.87 7.41
N GLN A 880 -54.09 -15.45 7.58
CA GLN A 880 -53.69 -14.27 8.36
C GLN A 880 -52.59 -13.51 7.62
N LYS A 881 -52.65 -12.16 7.66
CA LYS A 881 -51.59 -11.26 7.19
C LYS A 881 -51.32 -10.16 8.20
N SER A 882 -50.07 -9.77 8.38
CA SER A 882 -49.63 -8.60 9.13
C SER A 882 -48.46 -7.90 8.43
N SER A 883 -48.40 -6.58 8.58
CA SER A 883 -47.30 -5.73 8.13
C SER A 883 -47.11 -4.60 9.14
N SER A 884 -45.86 -4.30 9.48
CA SER A 884 -45.44 -3.22 10.37
C SER A 884 -44.24 -2.52 9.76
N GLN A 885 -44.23 -1.20 9.74
CA GLN A 885 -43.15 -0.35 9.24
C GLN A 885 -42.90 0.77 10.24
N GLN A 886 -41.64 1.03 10.57
CA GLN A 886 -41.20 2.15 11.39
C GLN A 886 -40.07 2.86 10.67
N HIS A 887 -40.12 4.18 10.58
CA HIS A 887 -39.14 5.05 9.94
C HIS A 887 -38.69 6.11 10.96
N GLN A 888 -37.38 6.24 11.17
CA GLN A 888 -36.77 7.17 12.10
C GLN A 888 -35.81 8.09 11.35
N GLU A 889 -35.89 9.39 11.60
CA GLU A 889 -34.98 10.41 11.09
C GLU A 889 -34.42 11.22 12.26
N GLN A 890 -33.13 11.55 12.20
CA GLN A 890 -32.48 12.31 13.24
C GLN A 890 -31.40 13.24 12.67
N THR A 891 -31.42 14.51 13.08
CA THR A 891 -30.34 15.47 12.84
C THR A 891 -29.65 15.78 14.17
N ARG A 892 -28.35 15.53 14.26
CA ARG A 892 -27.51 15.88 15.41
C ARG A 892 -26.47 16.92 15.03
N VAL A 893 -26.30 17.94 15.86
CA VAL A 893 -25.25 18.95 15.66
C VAL A 893 -23.97 18.54 16.37
N SER A 894 -22.82 18.81 15.73
CA SER A 894 -21.48 18.60 16.26
C SER A 894 -20.75 19.93 16.27
N GLY A 895 -20.63 20.53 17.46
CA GLY A 895 -20.06 21.86 17.66
C GLY A 895 -18.58 21.97 17.31
N SER A 896 -18.15 23.19 16.97
CA SER A 896 -16.72 23.51 16.97
C SER A 896 -16.21 23.66 18.40
N THR A 897 -14.93 23.32 18.64
CA THR A 897 -14.31 23.48 19.96
C THR A 897 -13.03 24.29 19.89
N LEU A 898 -12.91 25.29 20.76
CA LEU A 898 -11.69 26.11 20.91
C LEU A 898 -11.17 25.95 22.34
N THR A 899 -9.94 25.49 22.51
CA THR A 899 -9.33 25.28 23.84
C THR A 899 -7.98 25.96 23.94
N ALA A 900 -7.90 27.05 24.72
CA ALA A 900 -6.66 27.76 25.05
C ALA A 900 -6.22 27.45 26.49
N GLY A 901 -4.95 27.13 26.69
CA GLY A 901 -4.38 26.95 28.03
C GLY A 901 -4.27 28.26 28.80
N ASN A 902 -4.03 29.37 28.10
CA ASN A 902 -4.00 30.73 28.61
C ASN A 902 -5.19 31.52 28.04
N ASN A 903 -4.94 32.51 27.19
CA ASN A 903 -5.97 33.45 26.76
C ASN A 903 -6.58 33.07 25.41
N LEU A 904 -7.87 33.35 25.24
CA LEU A 904 -8.59 33.25 23.97
C LEU A 904 -9.00 34.65 23.51
N THR A 905 -8.51 35.10 22.35
CA THR A 905 -8.90 36.38 21.75
C THR A 905 -9.56 36.14 20.40
N ILE A 906 -10.75 36.70 20.21
CA ILE A 906 -11.49 36.69 18.95
C ILE A 906 -11.84 38.13 18.58
N ASN A 907 -11.37 38.58 17.43
CA ASN A 907 -11.52 39.96 16.98
C ASN A 907 -12.11 40.04 15.57
N ALA A 908 -13.33 40.57 15.45
CA ALA A 908 -13.96 40.91 14.18
C ALA A 908 -13.81 42.41 13.91
N THR A 909 -12.92 42.75 12.97
CA THR A 909 -12.41 44.10 12.78
C THR A 909 -13.30 45.01 11.93
N GLY A 910 -14.21 44.44 11.12
CA GLY A 910 -15.02 45.18 10.15
C GLY A 910 -14.23 45.86 9.02
N LYS A 911 -12.95 45.50 8.81
CA LYS A 911 -12.07 46.14 7.82
C LYS A 911 -12.22 45.59 6.38
N GLY A 912 -13.17 44.67 6.13
CA GLY A 912 -13.30 43.86 4.91
C GLY A 912 -14.32 44.30 3.84
N SER A 913 -14.70 45.58 3.76
CA SER A 913 -15.45 46.19 2.62
C SER A 913 -16.97 45.99 2.53
N SER A 914 -17.65 45.47 3.56
CA SER A 914 -19.12 45.45 3.62
C SER A 914 -19.66 46.42 4.68
N ALA A 915 -20.75 47.13 4.39
CA ALA A 915 -21.41 48.04 5.34
C ALA A 915 -21.95 47.33 6.61
N ASN A 916 -22.02 45.99 6.54
CA ASN A 916 -22.45 45.08 7.60
C ASN A 916 -21.33 44.05 7.85
N SER A 917 -20.11 44.50 8.12
CA SER A 917 -19.01 43.64 8.57
C SER A 917 -18.63 43.97 10.02
N GLY A 918 -17.92 43.07 10.69
CA GLY A 918 -17.53 43.22 12.09
C GLY A 918 -18.27 42.31 13.06
N ASP A 919 -18.91 41.24 12.58
CA ASP A 919 -19.68 40.34 13.42
C ASP A 919 -18.81 39.18 13.95
N ILE A 920 -19.09 38.78 15.19
CA ILE A 920 -18.70 37.48 15.74
C ILE A 920 -19.97 36.64 15.90
N LEU A 921 -20.04 35.52 15.17
CA LEU A 921 -21.09 34.51 15.29
C LEU A 921 -20.52 33.23 15.90
N ILE A 922 -21.12 32.75 16.99
CA ILE A 922 -20.83 31.46 17.61
C ILE A 922 -22.14 30.69 17.74
N ALA A 923 -22.23 29.51 17.12
CA ALA A 923 -23.45 28.70 17.10
C ALA A 923 -23.18 27.24 17.48
N GLY A 924 -23.89 26.73 18.50
CA GLY A 924 -23.78 25.35 19.00
C GLY A 924 -22.34 24.89 19.31
N SER A 925 -21.46 25.82 19.71
CA SER A 925 -20.01 25.58 19.81
C SER A 925 -19.48 25.85 21.22
N GLN A 926 -18.31 25.29 21.54
CA GLN A 926 -17.69 25.37 22.86
C GLN A 926 -16.34 26.10 22.81
N LEU A 927 -16.20 27.15 23.62
CA LEU A 927 -14.98 27.92 23.78
C LEU A 927 -14.50 27.78 25.23
N LYS A 928 -13.24 27.41 25.42
CA LYS A 928 -12.63 27.24 26.73
C LYS A 928 -11.26 27.91 26.81
N ALA A 929 -11.03 28.70 27.85
CA ALA A 929 -9.74 29.35 28.13
C ALA A 929 -9.36 29.20 29.61
N GLY A 930 -8.09 28.87 29.89
CA GLY A 930 -7.59 28.83 31.27
C GLY A 930 -7.34 30.21 31.88
N GLY A 931 -7.06 31.21 31.04
CA GLY A 931 -6.89 32.62 31.39
C GLY A 931 -8.08 33.48 30.97
N ASP A 932 -7.84 34.63 30.34
CA ASP A 932 -8.88 35.56 29.92
C ASP A 932 -9.44 35.20 28.53
N THR A 933 -10.74 35.47 28.32
CA THR A 933 -11.38 35.37 26.99
C THR A 933 -11.87 36.75 26.57
N THR A 934 -11.50 37.19 25.37
CA THR A 934 -11.98 38.45 24.77
C THR A 934 -12.71 38.15 23.46
N LEU A 935 -13.98 38.54 23.39
CA LEU A 935 -14.78 38.57 22.17
C LEU A 935 -15.00 40.03 21.79
N ASP A 936 -14.31 40.51 20.75
CA ASP A 936 -14.30 41.90 20.31
C ASP A 936 -14.91 42.02 18.91
N ALA A 937 -16.19 42.37 18.85
CA ALA A 937 -16.92 42.56 17.60
C ALA A 937 -17.04 44.05 17.26
N ALA A 938 -16.52 44.48 16.11
CA ALA A 938 -16.72 45.85 15.64
C ALA A 938 -18.21 46.19 15.39
N ARG A 939 -19.07 45.18 15.19
CA ARG A 939 -20.52 45.34 15.02
C ARG A 939 -21.32 44.49 16.00
N ASP A 940 -21.69 43.25 15.67
CA ASP A 940 -22.56 42.43 16.52
C ASP A 940 -21.84 41.20 17.10
N LEU A 941 -22.17 40.85 18.34
CA LEU A 941 -21.76 39.58 18.97
C LEU A 941 -22.97 38.67 19.16
N LEU A 942 -22.97 37.52 18.47
CA LEU A 942 -24.08 36.57 18.41
C LEU A 942 -23.64 35.20 18.95
N LEU A 943 -24.18 34.79 20.09
CA LEU A 943 -24.01 33.46 20.69
C LEU A 943 -25.35 32.72 20.61
N LEU A 944 -25.45 31.70 19.74
CA LEU A 944 -26.70 31.02 19.39
C LEU A 944 -26.65 29.51 19.73
N GLY A 945 -27.76 28.94 20.20
CA GLY A 945 -27.94 27.49 20.26
C GLY A 945 -28.12 26.88 18.87
N ALA A 946 -27.87 25.59 18.73
CA ALA A 946 -28.05 24.84 17.49
C ALA A 946 -29.07 23.70 17.69
N ALA A 947 -30.04 23.57 16.79
CA ALA A 947 -31.15 22.63 16.93
C ALA A 947 -30.76 21.20 16.52
N ASN A 948 -31.11 20.22 17.35
CA ASN A 948 -31.19 18.81 17.02
C ASN A 948 -32.65 18.45 16.75
N THR A 949 -32.92 17.60 15.77
CA THR A 949 -34.28 17.15 15.43
C THR A 949 -34.37 15.63 15.48
N GLN A 950 -35.53 15.13 15.87
CA GLN A 950 -35.86 13.71 15.86
C GLN A 950 -37.29 13.53 15.35
N LYS A 951 -37.48 12.59 14.43
CA LYS A 951 -38.78 12.27 13.87
C LYS A 951 -38.97 10.76 13.75
N THR A 952 -40.13 10.25 14.17
CA THR A 952 -40.49 8.83 14.00
C THR A 952 -41.87 8.71 13.38
N ASP A 953 -41.99 7.97 12.27
CA ASP A 953 -43.25 7.66 11.61
C ASP A 953 -43.44 6.13 11.58
N GLY A 954 -44.54 5.63 12.12
CA GLY A 954 -44.82 4.20 12.16
C GLY A 954 -46.23 3.84 11.71
N SER A 955 -46.38 2.67 11.09
CA SER A 955 -47.67 2.14 10.68
C SER A 955 -47.72 0.62 10.81
N ASN A 956 -48.86 0.09 11.28
CA ASN A 956 -49.10 -1.34 11.32
C ASN A 956 -50.49 -1.68 10.77
N ASN A 957 -50.62 -2.85 10.15
CA ASN A 957 -51.89 -3.35 9.63
C ASN A 957 -51.91 -4.88 9.68
N SER A 958 -52.97 -5.45 10.24
CA SER A 958 -53.18 -6.89 10.26
C SER A 958 -54.62 -7.25 9.91
N SER A 959 -54.81 -8.42 9.32
CA SER A 959 -56.13 -8.98 9.09
C SER A 959 -56.05 -10.50 8.95
N GLY A 960 -57.04 -11.19 9.47
CA GLY A 960 -57.12 -12.64 9.31
C GLY A 960 -58.48 -13.20 9.62
N GLY A 961 -58.67 -14.45 9.27
CA GLY A 961 -59.86 -15.21 9.63
C GLY A 961 -59.57 -16.71 9.65
N ASN A 962 -60.21 -17.43 10.56
CA ASN A 962 -60.11 -18.88 10.69
C ASN A 962 -61.47 -19.51 10.99
N ILE A 963 -61.64 -20.78 10.60
CA ILE A 963 -62.80 -21.61 10.93
C ILE A 963 -62.25 -22.97 11.35
N GLY A 964 -62.67 -23.50 12.49
CA GLY A 964 -62.16 -24.76 13.01
C GLY A 964 -63.13 -25.53 13.89
N VAL A 965 -62.73 -26.74 14.25
CA VAL A 965 -63.43 -27.68 15.10
C VAL A 965 -62.45 -28.15 16.18
N SER A 966 -62.83 -28.10 17.46
CA SER A 966 -61.97 -28.55 18.58
C SER A 966 -62.66 -29.55 19.49
N LEU A 967 -61.86 -30.47 20.06
CA LEU A 967 -62.27 -31.49 21.01
C LEU A 967 -61.34 -31.40 22.24
N GLY A 968 -61.80 -30.77 23.32
CA GLY A 968 -61.03 -30.61 24.57
C GLY A 968 -61.46 -31.59 25.64
N VAL A 969 -60.54 -32.02 26.53
CA VAL A 969 -60.85 -32.78 27.75
C VAL A 969 -60.38 -31.97 28.96
N GLY A 970 -61.33 -31.43 29.71
CA GLY A 970 -61.11 -30.75 30.99
C GLY A 970 -61.69 -31.53 32.17
N SER A 971 -61.43 -31.05 33.39
CA SER A 971 -61.92 -31.64 34.65
C SER A 971 -63.45 -31.67 34.80
N SER A 972 -64.19 -31.06 33.87
CA SER A 972 -65.65 -31.04 33.79
C SER A 972 -66.23 -31.77 32.56
N GLY A 973 -65.46 -32.64 31.89
CA GLY A 973 -65.91 -33.44 30.74
C GLY A 973 -65.40 -32.93 29.39
N GLY A 974 -65.36 -33.81 28.38
CA GLY A 974 -64.90 -33.50 27.03
C GLY A 974 -66.02 -33.15 26.06
N GLY A 975 -65.79 -32.21 25.13
CA GLY A 975 -66.83 -31.72 24.20
C GLY A 975 -66.27 -31.25 22.84
N LEU A 976 -67.08 -31.41 21.79
CA LEU A 976 -66.81 -30.95 20.41
C LEU A 976 -67.34 -29.52 20.22
N SER A 977 -66.57 -28.61 19.65
CA SER A 977 -67.00 -27.24 19.31
C SER A 977 -66.56 -26.81 17.91
N ILE A 978 -67.39 -26.00 17.22
CA ILE A 978 -67.04 -25.34 15.95
C ILE A 978 -66.79 -23.86 16.27
N PHE A 979 -65.68 -23.30 15.80
CA PHE A 979 -65.37 -21.88 15.94
C PHE A 979 -65.10 -21.22 14.60
N ALA A 980 -65.42 -19.94 14.48
CA ALA A 980 -65.09 -19.08 13.35
C ALA A 980 -64.68 -17.71 13.88
N ASN A 981 -63.52 -17.21 13.49
CA ASN A 981 -63.01 -15.92 13.93
C ASN A 981 -62.57 -15.07 12.73
N ALA A 982 -62.79 -13.76 12.80
CA ALA A 982 -62.26 -12.77 11.89
C ALA A 982 -61.66 -11.62 12.70
N ASN A 983 -60.55 -11.06 12.25
CA ASN A 983 -59.90 -9.92 12.88
C ASN A 983 -59.31 -8.97 11.83
N LYS A 984 -59.27 -7.69 12.18
CA LYS A 984 -58.59 -6.62 11.44
C LYS A 984 -58.07 -5.58 12.44
N SER A 985 -56.80 -5.21 12.34
CA SER A 985 -56.17 -4.17 13.16
C SER A 985 -55.41 -3.19 12.29
N GLN A 986 -55.40 -1.91 12.65
CA GLN A 986 -54.61 -0.87 12.01
C GLN A 986 -54.09 0.11 13.06
N GLY A 987 -52.87 0.59 12.87
CA GLY A 987 -52.18 1.50 13.79
C GLY A 987 -51.33 2.51 13.05
N LYS A 988 -51.21 3.70 13.63
CA LYS A 988 -50.28 4.76 13.19
C LYS A 988 -49.64 5.41 14.42
N GLU A 989 -48.37 5.76 14.31
CA GLU A 989 -47.62 6.57 15.28
C GLU A 989 -46.86 7.66 14.53
N HIS A 990 -46.71 8.81 15.17
CA HIS A 990 -45.96 9.95 14.70
C HIS A 990 -45.32 10.64 15.90
N ASP A 991 -44.03 10.95 15.78
CA ASP A 991 -43.21 11.59 16.79
C ASP A 991 -42.40 12.71 16.12
N ASP A 992 -42.36 13.90 16.72
CA ASP A 992 -41.59 15.05 16.24
C ASP A 992 -41.04 15.84 17.43
N GLY A 993 -39.71 15.89 17.54
CA GLY A 993 -38.98 16.49 18.64
C GLY A 993 -37.83 17.40 18.19
N THR A 994 -37.59 18.46 18.95
CA THR A 994 -36.49 19.42 18.77
C THR A 994 -35.82 19.70 20.11
N PHE A 995 -34.49 19.58 20.16
CA PHE A 995 -33.67 19.84 21.35
C PHE A 995 -32.50 20.76 21.00
N TRP A 996 -32.08 21.64 21.89
CA TRP A 996 -31.02 22.62 21.59
C TRP A 996 -29.66 22.21 22.16
N SER A 997 -28.61 22.35 21.36
CA SER A 997 -27.21 22.32 21.84
C SER A 997 -26.76 23.76 22.08
N GLU A 998 -26.49 24.10 23.34
CA GLU A 998 -26.13 25.47 23.70
C GLU A 998 -24.72 25.83 23.27
N THR A 999 -24.53 27.10 22.92
CA THR A 999 -23.19 27.68 22.84
C THR A 999 -22.62 27.88 24.24
N GLN A 1000 -21.37 27.47 24.47
CA GLN A 1000 -20.73 27.57 25.78
C GLN A 1000 -19.41 28.34 25.68
N VAL A 1001 -19.23 29.34 26.53
CA VAL A 1001 -17.97 30.09 26.70
C VAL A 1001 -17.54 29.98 28.17
N ASP A 1002 -16.49 29.21 28.43
CA ASP A 1002 -15.96 28.90 29.77
C ASP A 1002 -14.55 29.49 29.93
N THR A 1003 -14.42 30.48 30.82
CA THR A 1003 -13.19 31.27 30.97
C THR A 1003 -12.67 31.19 32.40
N GLY A 1004 -11.41 30.84 32.59
CA GLY A 1004 -10.79 30.76 33.92
C GLY A 1004 -10.59 32.12 34.60
N GLY A 1005 -10.39 33.18 33.82
CA GLY A 1005 -10.21 34.56 34.29
C GLY A 1005 -11.40 35.48 33.93
N THR A 1006 -11.09 36.59 33.25
CA THR A 1006 -12.07 37.59 32.81
C THR A 1006 -12.63 37.25 31.44
N LEU A 1007 -13.95 37.12 31.35
CA LEU A 1007 -14.68 37.08 30.09
C LEU A 1007 -15.08 38.51 29.68
N SER A 1008 -14.43 39.05 28.65
CA SER A 1008 -14.75 40.36 28.05
C SER A 1008 -15.57 40.20 26.79
N LEU A 1009 -16.80 40.71 26.80
CA LEU A 1009 -17.71 40.77 25.66
C LEU A 1009 -17.78 42.24 25.19
N HIS A 1010 -17.28 42.53 24.01
CA HIS A 1010 -17.37 43.85 23.39
C HIS A 1010 -18.13 43.76 22.07
N SER A 1011 -19.11 44.65 21.88
CA SER A 1011 -19.72 44.86 20.57
C SER A 1011 -19.97 46.33 20.28
N GLY A 1012 -19.63 46.76 19.06
CA GLY A 1012 -19.91 48.12 18.60
C GLY A 1012 -21.40 48.44 18.47
N ARG A 1013 -22.25 47.40 18.38
CA ARG A 1013 -23.70 47.49 18.25
C ARG A 1013 -24.41 46.57 19.24
N ASP A 1014 -24.94 45.42 18.82
CA ASP A 1014 -25.79 44.58 19.66
C ASP A 1014 -25.02 43.34 20.14
N THR A 1015 -25.38 42.79 21.31
CA THR A 1015 -24.91 41.49 21.80
C THR A 1015 -26.12 40.61 22.09
N SER A 1016 -26.16 39.39 21.55
CA SER A 1016 -27.27 38.43 21.77
C SER A 1016 -26.75 37.08 22.24
N LEU A 1017 -27.31 36.58 23.36
CA LEU A 1017 -27.09 35.24 23.89
C LEU A 1017 -28.44 34.50 23.84
N ILE A 1018 -28.64 33.66 22.82
CA ILE A 1018 -29.87 32.91 22.58
C ILE A 1018 -29.56 31.43 22.65
N GLY A 1019 -29.92 30.74 23.74
CA GLY A 1019 -29.47 29.36 23.95
C GLY A 1019 -27.96 29.27 24.15
N ALA A 1020 -27.39 30.17 24.97
CA ALA A 1020 -25.96 30.25 25.22
C ALA A 1020 -25.64 30.42 26.72
N GLN A 1021 -24.49 29.90 27.13
CA GLN A 1021 -23.92 30.02 28.47
C GLN A 1021 -22.55 30.69 28.38
N ALA A 1022 -22.34 31.73 29.16
CA ALA A 1022 -21.11 32.52 29.18
C ALA A 1022 -20.65 32.71 30.64
N SER A 1023 -19.50 32.14 31.00
CA SER A 1023 -19.00 32.12 32.37
C SER A 1023 -17.52 32.49 32.46
N GLY A 1024 -17.17 33.17 33.55
CA GLY A 1024 -15.80 33.34 34.01
C GLY A 1024 -15.75 33.87 35.45
N GLU A 1025 -14.55 34.00 36.03
CA GLU A 1025 -14.36 34.59 37.36
C GLU A 1025 -14.93 36.01 37.44
N SER A 1026 -14.76 36.76 36.34
CA SER A 1026 -15.47 38.01 36.13
C SER A 1026 -15.98 38.11 34.69
N VAL A 1027 -17.14 38.74 34.51
CA VAL A 1027 -17.74 38.98 33.19
C VAL A 1027 -17.88 40.49 32.99
N LYS A 1028 -17.27 41.01 31.93
CA LYS A 1028 -17.36 42.42 31.52
C LYS A 1028 -18.04 42.50 30.16
N ALA A 1029 -19.23 43.09 30.10
CA ALA A 1029 -19.93 43.35 28.85
C ALA A 1029 -19.92 44.86 28.54
N ASP A 1030 -19.39 45.22 27.37
CA ASP A 1030 -19.38 46.58 26.81
C ASP A 1030 -20.12 46.55 25.47
N VAL A 1031 -21.40 46.93 25.50
CA VAL A 1031 -22.35 46.77 24.39
C VAL A 1031 -22.80 48.14 23.93
N GLY A 1032 -22.54 48.48 22.66
CA GLY A 1032 -22.85 49.80 22.11
C GLY A 1032 -24.35 50.14 22.05
N ARG A 1033 -25.21 49.12 21.93
CA ARG A 1033 -26.68 49.23 21.89
C ARG A 1033 -27.36 48.22 22.82
N ASP A 1034 -27.87 47.11 22.30
CA ASP A 1034 -28.80 46.24 23.02
C ASP A 1034 -28.13 44.91 23.43
N LEU A 1035 -28.36 44.48 24.69
CA LEU A 1035 -27.99 43.14 25.19
C LEU A 1035 -29.24 42.27 25.31
N LEU A 1036 -29.35 41.22 24.48
CA LEU A 1036 -30.44 40.25 24.51
C LEU A 1036 -30.00 38.94 25.17
N LEU A 1037 -30.77 38.47 26.15
CA LEU A 1037 -30.61 37.15 26.77
C LEU A 1037 -31.90 36.35 26.60
N GLN A 1038 -31.84 35.18 25.95
CA GLN A 1038 -33.01 34.37 25.66
C GLN A 1038 -32.70 32.86 25.79
N SER A 1039 -33.51 32.14 26.55
CA SER A 1039 -33.49 30.68 26.56
C SER A 1039 -34.27 30.11 25.38
N GLN A 1040 -33.82 28.97 24.86
CA GLN A 1040 -34.57 28.18 23.88
C GLN A 1040 -35.30 27.04 24.58
N GLN A 1041 -36.43 26.60 24.00
CA GLN A 1041 -37.28 25.56 24.56
C GLN A 1041 -37.15 24.29 23.71
N ASP A 1042 -36.95 23.17 24.38
CA ASP A 1042 -37.07 21.86 23.78
C ASP A 1042 -38.56 21.51 23.59
N SER A 1043 -38.87 20.77 22.53
CA SER A 1043 -40.23 20.30 22.22
C SER A 1043 -40.22 18.82 21.86
N ASP A 1044 -41.24 18.09 22.27
CA ASP A 1044 -41.43 16.67 21.95
C ASP A 1044 -42.92 16.41 21.82
N ASN A 1045 -43.39 15.98 20.65
CA ASN A 1045 -44.80 15.72 20.35
C ASN A 1045 -45.01 14.32 19.79
N TYR A 1046 -45.70 13.47 20.56
CA TYR A 1046 -45.94 12.08 20.23
C TYR A 1046 -47.45 11.78 20.11
N ASP A 1047 -47.88 11.34 18.94
CA ASP A 1047 -49.25 10.94 18.61
C ASP A 1047 -49.30 9.47 18.19
N SER A 1048 -50.13 8.66 18.85
CA SER A 1048 -50.36 7.27 18.44
C SER A 1048 -51.85 6.91 18.45
N LYS A 1049 -52.27 6.09 17.48
CA LYS A 1049 -53.65 5.61 17.36
C LYS A 1049 -53.67 4.16 16.87
N GLN A 1050 -54.23 3.28 17.70
CA GLN A 1050 -54.49 1.89 17.35
C GLN A 1050 -56.01 1.65 17.22
N THR A 1051 -56.43 0.83 16.26
CA THR A 1051 -57.81 0.38 16.10
C THR A 1051 -57.83 -1.09 15.72
N SER A 1052 -58.38 -1.92 16.59
CA SER A 1052 -58.59 -3.35 16.36
C SER A 1052 -60.08 -3.70 16.33
N ILE A 1053 -60.47 -4.60 15.44
CA ILE A 1053 -61.81 -5.19 15.35
C ILE A 1053 -61.61 -6.70 15.26
N SER A 1054 -62.11 -7.44 16.25
CA SER A 1054 -62.20 -8.89 16.23
C SER A 1054 -63.65 -9.35 16.40
N GLY A 1055 -64.02 -10.43 15.71
CA GLY A 1055 -65.32 -11.08 15.86
C GLY A 1055 -65.14 -12.59 15.80
N GLY A 1056 -65.65 -13.28 16.82
CA GLY A 1056 -65.56 -14.74 16.95
C GLY A 1056 -66.91 -15.35 17.27
N ILE A 1057 -67.22 -16.50 16.69
CA ILE A 1057 -68.39 -17.33 17.00
C ILE A 1057 -67.87 -18.71 17.35
N SER A 1058 -68.12 -19.19 18.58
CA SER A 1058 -67.81 -20.57 19.00
C SER A 1058 -69.08 -21.25 19.47
N VAL A 1059 -69.41 -22.40 18.89
CA VAL A 1059 -70.62 -23.18 19.18
C VAL A 1059 -70.20 -24.57 19.62
N ALA A 1060 -70.51 -24.92 20.88
CA ALA A 1060 -70.38 -26.30 21.37
C ALA A 1060 -71.43 -27.19 20.67
N VAL A 1061 -70.98 -28.21 19.96
CA VAL A 1061 -71.83 -29.13 19.19
C VAL A 1061 -72.36 -30.26 20.07
N ILE A 1062 -71.59 -30.67 21.10
CA ILE A 1062 -72.00 -31.73 22.04
C ILE A 1062 -71.56 -31.35 23.45
N GLY A 1063 -72.54 -30.97 24.27
CA GLY A 1063 -72.42 -30.48 25.63
C GLY A 1063 -73.61 -29.57 25.92
N GLY A 1064 -74.62 -30.09 26.60
CA GLY A 1064 -75.94 -29.45 26.69
C GLY A 1064 -75.94 -28.09 27.39
N GLY A 1065 -76.69 -27.15 26.83
CA GLY A 1065 -77.07 -25.88 27.47
C GLY A 1065 -76.32 -24.67 26.94
N GLY A 1066 -76.88 -24.02 25.92
CA GLY A 1066 -76.26 -22.88 25.24
C GLY A 1066 -76.24 -21.58 26.06
N VAL A 1067 -75.18 -20.81 25.84
CA VAL A 1067 -75.16 -19.35 25.99
C VAL A 1067 -74.28 -18.79 24.86
N CYS A 1068 -74.89 -18.14 23.86
CA CYS A 1068 -74.17 -17.23 22.98
C CYS A 1068 -73.87 -15.97 23.78
N LYS A 1069 -72.61 -15.77 24.18
CA LYS A 1069 -72.11 -14.46 24.62
C LYS A 1069 -71.32 -13.85 23.46
N PRO A 1070 -71.74 -12.70 22.90
CA PRO A 1070 -70.83 -11.87 22.12
C PRO A 1070 -69.85 -11.20 23.09
N GLU A 1071 -68.59 -11.62 23.09
CA GLU A 1071 -67.50 -10.83 23.69
C GLU A 1071 -67.11 -9.75 22.68
N HIS A 1072 -67.48 -8.51 22.98
CA HIS A 1072 -66.86 -7.31 22.42
C HIS A 1072 -65.79 -6.86 23.41
N GLU A 1073 -64.52 -6.99 23.04
CA GLU A 1073 -63.42 -6.12 23.49
C GLU A 1073 -62.79 -5.48 22.27
#